data_AF-A0A1F5SZK5-F1
#
_entry.id   AF-A0A1F5SZK5-F1
#
_cell.length_a   1.000
_cell.length_b   1.000
_cell.length_c   1.000
_cell.angle_alpha   90.00
_cell.angle_beta   90.00
_cell.angle_gamma   90.00
#
_symmetry.space_group_name_H-M   'P 1'
#
loop_
_entity.id
_entity.type
_entity.pdbx_description
1 polymer ?
#
loop_
_entity_poly.entity_id
_entity_poly.type
_entity_poly.pdbx_seq_one_letter_code
_entity_poly.pdbx_strand_id
1 'polypeptide(L)'
;MSKILGIDLGTTNSAMAIIEGGQPKIIENIEGMRTTPSIVAMTKNGERLVGMSAKRQAVTNPENTIFSIKRLIGRSFEDDEVQRDLKVMPYKIIKANGGVKVKIGGKEYTPQEVSAMILAKLKADVEAKLGEKITEAIITVPAYFNDSQRQATKDAGRIAGLDVKRIINEPTAAALAYGYSRKSAEGGKGQQIAVYDLGGGTFDISILDVSSDTVEVKSTNGDTHLGGDDFDQRIIAWIINQFKKDQGADLSKDPLSLQRIKEAAEKAKIELSTMPETEINQPFITVDPTGRPLHLVMKMTRAKLEELAGDLVAATIAPVKAALKDAGVEIKDIEEVLMVGGMTRMPLVLKTVKEFFKKEPNLTVNPDEVVAVGAAVQAGVLQGDVKDVLLLDVTPLTLGIETLGGVMTPLIERNTTIPTSKSQVFSTAADGQTSVEIHVLQGERPMAGDNKTLGRFILDGIPSAPRGMPQVEVFFDIDANGILNVKAKDKATSKEQKITITASSGLSKEEVEKMKKEAELHAEEDKKKKEQAEIKNQAEAVVFQAEKMLKEAGDKIKPEDKKELEAKVEELKKVSAQGGSPARGGHDASGGKDSDAIFDEIKKKMEELSATAQKIGAAMYQSAQGGQGGAQPGSGQPGNDGGKKDKKDEGPIEGEFTEKK
;
A
#
# COMPACT_ATOMS: atom_id res chain seq x y z
N MET A 1 16.86 -8.33 -17.59
CA MET A 1 16.48 -7.03 -17.01
C MET A 1 15.73 -7.32 -15.72
N SER A 2 15.88 -6.50 -14.67
CA SER A 2 15.04 -6.64 -13.48
C SER A 2 13.57 -6.42 -13.87
N LYS A 3 12.65 -7.13 -13.23
CA LYS A 3 11.21 -6.93 -13.44
C LYS A 3 10.81 -5.55 -12.93
N ILE A 4 9.90 -4.88 -13.64
CA ILE A 4 9.26 -3.66 -13.15
C ILE A 4 8.01 -4.07 -12.36
N LEU A 5 7.92 -3.66 -11.10
CA LEU A 5 6.80 -4.00 -10.23
C LEU A 5 5.61 -3.05 -10.48
N GLY A 6 4.44 -3.60 -10.78
CA GLY A 6 3.18 -2.85 -10.77
C GLY A 6 2.62 -2.81 -9.36
N ILE A 7 2.48 -1.62 -8.77
CA ILE A 7 2.02 -1.44 -7.40
C ILE A 7 0.73 -0.63 -7.41
N ASP A 8 -0.33 -1.23 -6.87
CA ASP A 8 -1.47 -0.47 -6.39
C ASP A 8 -1.21 -0.01 -4.96
N LEU A 9 -0.97 1.29 -4.77
CA LEU A 9 -0.77 1.88 -3.44
C LEU A 9 -2.10 2.44 -2.94
N GLY A 10 -3.01 1.60 -2.44
CA GLY A 10 -4.33 2.05 -2.01
C GLY A 10 -4.35 2.68 -0.60
N THR A 11 -5.45 3.38 -0.29
CA THR A 11 -5.68 4.01 1.03
C THR A 11 -5.75 3.00 2.17
N THR A 12 -6.42 1.86 1.92
CA THR A 12 -6.68 0.82 2.92
C THR A 12 -5.80 -0.41 2.72
N ASN A 13 -5.64 -0.84 1.47
CA ASN A 13 -4.82 -1.99 1.10
C ASN A 13 -3.99 -1.61 -0.14
N SER A 14 -2.81 -2.21 -0.23
CA SER A 14 -1.98 -2.19 -1.42
C SER A 14 -1.89 -3.58 -2.03
N ALA A 15 -1.75 -3.65 -3.34
CA ALA A 15 -1.54 -4.88 -4.10
C ALA A 15 -0.34 -4.73 -5.02
N MET A 16 0.25 -5.85 -5.43
CA MET A 16 1.44 -5.84 -6.29
C MET A 16 1.38 -6.96 -7.33
N ALA A 17 1.77 -6.65 -8.55
CA ALA A 17 1.77 -7.56 -9.67
C ALA A 17 3.01 -7.38 -10.56
N ILE A 18 3.37 -8.43 -11.29
CA ILE A 18 4.47 -8.43 -12.27
C ILE A 18 3.98 -9.04 -13.57
N ILE A 19 4.76 -8.88 -14.64
CA ILE A 19 4.62 -9.70 -15.84
C ILE A 19 5.43 -10.99 -15.67
N GLU A 20 4.79 -12.13 -15.88
CA GLU A 20 5.40 -13.45 -15.87
C GLU A 20 4.90 -14.25 -17.09
N GLY A 21 5.82 -14.69 -17.95
CA GLY A 21 5.45 -15.39 -19.19
C GLY A 21 4.57 -14.55 -20.13
N GLY A 22 4.73 -13.22 -20.09
CA GLY A 22 3.92 -12.27 -20.87
C GLY A 22 2.54 -11.96 -20.28
N GLN A 23 2.15 -12.59 -19.16
CA GLN A 23 0.86 -12.38 -18.50
C GLN A 23 1.02 -11.62 -17.17
N PRO A 24 0.12 -10.70 -16.82
CA PRO A 24 0.15 -10.04 -15.52
C PRO A 24 -0.29 -10.99 -14.41
N LYS A 25 0.45 -11.02 -13.31
CA LYS A 25 0.21 -11.91 -12.17
C LYS A 25 0.40 -11.16 -10.86
N ILE A 26 -0.63 -11.21 -10.01
CA ILE A 26 -0.57 -10.74 -8.61
C ILE A 26 0.38 -11.62 -7.81
N ILE A 27 1.19 -10.97 -6.98
CA ILE A 27 2.14 -11.60 -6.09
C ILE A 27 1.63 -11.48 -4.66
N GLU A 28 1.45 -12.61 -3.97
CA GLU A 28 1.11 -12.60 -2.54
C GLU A 28 2.31 -12.12 -1.72
N ASN A 29 2.05 -11.42 -0.63
CA ASN A 29 3.04 -11.06 0.38
C ASN A 29 3.54 -12.30 1.15
N ILE A 30 4.53 -12.09 2.02
CA ILE A 30 5.11 -13.16 2.85
C ILE A 30 4.10 -13.79 3.83
N GLU A 31 3.02 -13.08 4.14
CA GLU A 31 1.91 -13.59 4.95
C GLU A 31 0.90 -14.43 4.14
N GLY A 32 1.13 -14.63 2.83
CA GLY A 32 0.27 -15.43 1.95
C GLY A 32 -0.99 -14.71 1.46
N MET A 33 -1.07 -13.39 1.65
CA MET A 33 -2.21 -12.57 1.23
C MET A 33 -1.91 -11.85 -0.08
N ARG A 34 -2.92 -11.75 -0.96
CA ARG A 34 -2.82 -11.05 -2.26
C ARG A 34 -2.83 -9.52 -2.14
N THR A 35 -3.22 -9.01 -0.98
CA THR A 35 -3.18 -7.59 -0.64
C THR A 35 -2.53 -7.40 0.73
N THR A 36 -1.86 -6.27 0.93
CA THR A 36 -1.23 -5.88 2.18
C THR A 36 -1.94 -4.64 2.74
N PRO A 37 -2.39 -4.63 4.01
CA PRO A 37 -2.96 -3.41 4.60
C PRO A 37 -1.99 -2.23 4.52
N SER A 38 -2.47 -1.07 4.12
CA SER A 38 -1.70 0.18 4.03
C SER A 38 -1.55 0.82 5.42
N ILE A 39 -0.94 0.07 6.33
CA ILE A 39 -0.84 0.40 7.76
C ILE A 39 0.61 0.27 8.20
N VAL A 40 1.09 1.27 8.93
CA VAL A 40 2.41 1.30 9.56
C VAL A 40 2.24 1.51 11.05
N ALA A 41 2.98 0.79 11.88
CA ALA A 41 3.02 1.02 13.31
C ALA A 41 4.44 1.03 13.86
N MET A 42 4.65 1.80 14.93
CA MET A 42 5.85 1.68 15.75
C MET A 42 5.46 1.10 17.10
N THR A 43 6.08 -0.03 17.46
CA THR A 43 5.88 -0.64 18.77
C THR A 43 6.59 0.17 19.87
N LYS A 44 6.31 -0.15 21.14
CA LYS A 44 6.95 0.50 22.29
C LYS A 44 8.45 0.26 22.38
N ASN A 45 8.96 -0.83 21.82
CA ASN A 45 10.39 -1.16 21.71
C ASN A 45 11.04 -0.57 20.45
N GLY A 46 10.34 0.29 19.70
CA GLY A 46 10.89 0.93 18.50
C GLY A 46 11.03 -0.02 17.30
N GLU A 47 10.23 -1.08 17.25
CA GLU A 47 10.12 -1.96 16.08
C GLU A 47 9.05 -1.42 15.12
N ARG A 48 9.41 -1.34 13.84
CA ARG A 48 8.49 -0.92 12.79
C ARG A 48 7.73 -2.13 12.27
N LEU A 49 6.41 -2.05 12.29
CA LEU A 49 5.51 -3.04 11.73
C LEU A 49 4.80 -2.42 10.52
N VAL A 50 4.59 -3.21 9.47
CA VAL A 50 3.88 -2.78 8.25
C VAL A 50 2.94 -3.90 7.81
N GLY A 51 1.74 -3.55 7.34
CA GLY A 51 0.78 -4.53 6.83
C GLY A 51 -0.01 -5.23 7.93
N MET A 52 -0.13 -6.55 7.82
CA MET A 52 -0.95 -7.36 8.74
C MET A 52 -0.46 -7.30 10.19
N SER A 53 0.86 -7.26 10.41
CA SER A 53 1.44 -7.12 11.75
C SER A 53 1.06 -5.78 12.40
N ALA A 54 1.13 -4.68 11.63
CA ALA A 54 0.67 -3.37 12.08
C ALA A 54 -0.84 -3.35 12.36
N LYS A 55 -1.65 -3.94 11.48
CA LYS A 55 -3.12 -4.03 11.65
C LYS A 55 -3.49 -4.74 12.96
N ARG A 56 -2.85 -5.88 13.28
CA ARG A 56 -3.18 -6.70 14.46
C ARG A 56 -2.98 -5.98 15.79
N GLN A 57 -2.00 -5.07 15.89
CA GLN A 57 -1.70 -4.37 17.14
C GLN A 57 -2.37 -3.00 17.27
N ALA A 58 -3.06 -2.54 16.22
CA ALA A 58 -3.68 -1.20 16.15
C ALA A 58 -4.56 -0.92 17.37
N VAL A 59 -5.36 -1.90 17.78
CA VAL A 59 -6.25 -1.84 18.95
C VAL A 59 -5.56 -1.46 20.26
N THR A 60 -4.31 -1.84 20.45
CA THR A 60 -3.54 -1.56 21.68
C THR A 60 -2.53 -0.42 21.53
N ASN A 61 -2.41 0.14 20.33
CA ASN A 61 -1.42 1.17 20.00
C ASN A 61 -1.96 2.21 19.00
N PRO A 62 -3.14 2.79 19.24
CA PRO A 62 -3.82 3.63 18.25
C PRO A 62 -3.03 4.90 17.89
N GLU A 63 -2.32 5.50 18.84
CA GLU A 63 -1.57 6.74 18.60
C GLU A 63 -0.32 6.55 17.72
N ASN A 64 0.28 5.35 17.71
CA ASN A 64 1.48 5.04 16.90
C ASN A 64 1.17 4.09 15.74
N THR A 65 -0.10 3.95 15.36
CA THR A 65 -0.52 3.15 14.22
C THR A 65 -1.16 4.06 13.18
N ILE A 66 -0.48 4.22 12.05
CA ILE A 66 -0.89 5.09 10.95
C ILE A 66 -1.56 4.24 9.88
N PHE A 67 -2.75 4.65 9.49
CA PHE A 67 -3.56 4.09 8.40
C PHE A 67 -4.14 5.25 7.59
N SER A 68 -4.68 4.99 6.39
CA SER A 68 -5.28 6.01 5.53
C SER A 68 -4.37 7.20 5.21
N ILE A 69 -3.05 7.00 5.29
CA ILE A 69 -2.04 8.05 5.08
C ILE A 69 -2.11 8.67 3.69
N LYS A 70 -2.63 7.93 2.70
CA LYS A 70 -2.90 8.40 1.34
C LYS A 70 -3.90 9.56 1.29
N ARG A 71 -4.78 9.71 2.29
CA ARG A 71 -5.66 10.90 2.40
C ARG A 71 -4.88 12.16 2.78
N LEU A 72 -3.66 12.05 3.31
CA LEU A 72 -2.82 13.16 3.76
C LEU A 72 -1.67 13.49 2.79
N ILE A 73 -1.31 12.56 1.90
CA ILE A 73 -0.18 12.73 0.98
C ILE A 73 -0.41 13.94 0.07
N GLY A 74 0.59 14.81 -0.08
CA GLY A 74 0.52 16.01 -0.92
C GLY A 74 -0.49 17.08 -0.51
N ARG A 75 -1.09 17.00 0.69
CA ARG A 75 -2.03 18.01 1.22
C ARG A 75 -1.34 19.04 2.10
N SER A 76 -1.94 20.23 2.16
CA SER A 76 -1.58 21.27 3.12
C SER A 76 -2.26 21.04 4.46
N PHE A 77 -1.63 21.46 5.56
CA PHE A 77 -2.25 21.40 6.88
C PHE A 77 -3.57 22.20 6.94
N GLU A 78 -3.67 23.29 6.19
CA GLU A 78 -4.85 24.15 6.20
C GLU A 78 -5.98 23.68 5.27
N ASP A 79 -5.79 22.59 4.51
CA ASP A 79 -6.84 22.06 3.64
C ASP A 79 -8.03 21.57 4.51
N ASP A 80 -9.27 21.86 4.09
CA ASP A 80 -10.49 21.52 4.84
C ASP A 80 -10.59 20.02 5.15
N GLU A 81 -10.13 19.17 4.23
CA GLU A 81 -10.04 17.72 4.39
C GLU A 81 -9.16 17.35 5.58
N VAL A 82 -7.99 17.98 5.70
CA VAL A 82 -7.04 17.72 6.79
C VAL A 82 -7.61 18.23 8.12
N GLN A 83 -8.30 19.36 8.10
CA GLN A 83 -8.99 19.90 9.28
C GLN A 83 -10.12 18.99 9.78
N ARG A 84 -10.76 18.23 8.88
CA ARG A 84 -11.70 17.16 9.26
C ARG A 84 -10.95 15.96 9.84
N ASP A 85 -9.88 15.52 9.19
CA ASP A 85 -9.10 14.34 9.61
C ASP A 85 -8.48 14.53 11.02
N LEU A 86 -8.05 15.74 11.37
CA LEU A 86 -7.57 16.10 12.71
C LEU A 86 -8.54 15.74 13.84
N LYS A 87 -9.84 15.72 13.56
CA LYS A 87 -10.89 15.49 14.57
C LYS A 87 -11.23 14.02 14.75
N VAL A 88 -10.87 13.17 13.79
CA VAL A 88 -11.32 11.77 13.72
C VAL A 88 -10.17 10.76 13.76
N MET A 89 -8.94 11.17 13.42
CA MET A 89 -7.79 10.28 13.43
C MET A 89 -7.25 10.08 14.85
N PRO A 90 -6.91 8.84 15.26
CA PRO A 90 -6.37 8.56 16.60
C PRO A 90 -4.89 8.95 16.74
N TYR A 91 -4.17 9.06 15.63
CA TYR A 91 -2.78 9.49 15.59
C TYR A 91 -2.67 11.00 15.39
N LYS A 92 -1.55 11.59 15.83
CA LYS A 92 -1.36 13.04 15.77
C LYS A 92 -0.91 13.46 14.37
N ILE A 93 -1.73 14.29 13.72
CA ILE A 93 -1.37 15.03 12.51
C ILE A 93 -0.88 16.42 12.94
N ILE A 94 0.26 16.85 12.42
CA ILE A 94 0.92 18.10 12.81
C ILE A 94 1.24 18.94 11.57
N LYS A 95 1.24 20.26 11.78
CA LYS A 95 1.60 21.24 10.75
C LYS A 95 3.09 21.15 10.45
N ALA A 96 3.41 21.04 9.17
CA ALA A 96 4.78 21.15 8.66
C ALA A 96 4.85 22.28 7.63
N ASN A 97 6.06 22.68 7.22
CA ASN A 97 6.22 23.73 6.24
C ASN A 97 5.66 23.27 4.87
N GLY A 98 4.58 23.91 4.41
CA GLY A 98 3.94 23.58 3.14
C GLY A 98 3.21 22.24 3.08
N GLY A 99 2.99 21.57 4.22
CA GLY A 99 2.37 20.24 4.25
C GLY A 99 2.02 19.74 5.64
N VAL A 100 1.87 18.43 5.77
CA VAL A 100 1.53 17.75 7.02
C VAL A 100 2.59 16.72 7.40
N LYS A 101 2.73 16.45 8.69
CA LYS A 101 3.44 15.29 9.23
C LYS A 101 2.55 14.52 10.19
N VAL A 102 2.93 13.29 10.49
CA VAL A 102 2.32 12.45 11.52
C VAL A 102 3.36 12.05 12.56
N LYS A 103 2.94 11.89 13.81
CA LYS A 103 3.82 11.46 14.90
C LYS A 103 3.74 9.96 15.11
N ILE A 104 4.88 9.27 15.06
CA ILE A 104 4.98 7.82 15.29
C ILE A 104 6.17 7.55 16.21
N GLY A 105 5.95 6.91 17.36
CA GLY A 105 7.03 6.52 18.27
C GLY A 105 7.88 7.70 18.76
N GLY A 106 7.28 8.88 18.90
CA GLY A 106 7.98 10.11 19.33
C GLY A 106 8.65 10.90 18.20
N LYS A 107 8.79 10.33 16.99
CA LYS A 107 9.35 11.00 15.80
C LYS A 107 8.24 11.50 14.87
N GLU A 108 8.59 12.45 14.00
CA GLU A 108 7.69 13.03 13.02
C GLU A 108 8.03 12.52 11.63
N TYR A 109 7.03 12.05 10.90
CA TYR A 109 7.17 11.51 9.55
C TYR A 109 6.24 12.22 8.60
N THR A 110 6.70 12.49 7.39
CA THR A 110 5.86 12.91 6.28
C THR A 110 4.98 11.76 5.78
N PRO A 111 3.82 12.04 5.16
CA PRO A 111 3.03 11.02 4.49
C PRO A 111 3.82 10.18 3.46
N GLN A 112 4.80 10.79 2.82
CA GLN A 112 5.70 10.16 1.84
C GLN A 112 6.60 9.12 2.51
N GLU A 113 7.19 9.44 3.66
CA GLU A 113 8.01 8.48 4.43
C GLU A 113 7.18 7.30 4.89
N VAL A 114 5.96 7.53 5.41
CA VAL A 114 5.08 6.43 5.84
C VAL A 114 4.64 5.58 4.64
N SER A 115 4.31 6.20 3.51
CA SER A 115 3.97 5.49 2.28
C SER A 115 5.18 4.71 1.73
N ALA A 116 6.39 5.25 1.87
CA ALA A 116 7.63 4.58 1.50
C ALA A 116 7.87 3.33 2.36
N MET A 117 7.50 3.33 3.65
CA MET A 117 7.56 2.13 4.48
C MET A 117 6.63 1.02 3.96
N ILE A 118 5.45 1.38 3.45
CA ILE A 118 4.52 0.43 2.82
C ILE A 118 5.14 -0.11 1.52
N LEU A 119 5.62 0.78 0.64
CA LEU A 119 6.26 0.41 -0.62
C LEU A 119 7.51 -0.46 -0.41
N ALA A 120 8.33 -0.15 0.60
CA ALA A 120 9.51 -0.93 0.96
C ALA A 120 9.13 -2.35 1.42
N LYS A 121 8.05 -2.51 2.19
CA LYS A 121 7.53 -3.85 2.53
C LYS A 121 7.09 -4.62 1.28
N LEU A 122 6.31 -4.00 0.39
CA LEU A 122 5.86 -4.66 -0.85
C LEU A 122 7.05 -5.10 -1.71
N LYS A 123 8.04 -4.21 -1.89
CA LYS A 123 9.29 -4.54 -2.57
C LYS A 123 10.00 -5.72 -1.92
N ALA A 124 10.23 -5.68 -0.61
CA ALA A 124 10.92 -6.75 0.12
C ALA A 124 10.19 -8.09 0.03
N ASP A 125 8.86 -8.08 0.10
CA ASP A 125 8.04 -9.30 0.00
C ASP A 125 8.13 -9.92 -1.41
N VAL A 126 8.14 -9.11 -2.46
CA VAL A 126 8.36 -9.59 -3.84
C VAL A 126 9.76 -10.12 -4.04
N GLU A 127 10.78 -9.39 -3.58
CA GLU A 127 12.19 -9.81 -3.68
C GLU A 127 12.41 -11.15 -2.96
N ALA A 128 11.82 -11.33 -1.77
CA ALA A 128 11.87 -12.59 -1.03
C ALA A 128 11.19 -13.74 -1.78
N LYS A 129 10.09 -13.48 -2.49
CA LYS A 129 9.32 -14.49 -3.23
C LYS A 129 9.96 -14.87 -4.57
N LEU A 130 10.58 -13.91 -5.26
CA LEU A 130 11.20 -14.15 -6.56
C LEU A 130 12.68 -14.53 -6.47
N GLY A 131 13.36 -14.19 -5.36
CA GLY A 131 14.80 -14.40 -5.22
C GLY A 131 15.65 -13.45 -6.07
N GLU A 132 15.07 -12.37 -6.58
CA GLU A 132 15.75 -11.35 -7.40
C GLU A 132 15.47 -9.94 -6.87
N LYS A 133 16.36 -8.98 -7.16
CA LYS A 133 16.20 -7.58 -6.75
C LYS A 133 15.20 -6.84 -7.64
N ILE A 134 14.36 -6.01 -7.03
CA ILE A 134 13.39 -5.14 -7.69
C ILE A 134 13.82 -3.69 -7.49
N THR A 135 14.13 -3.01 -8.59
CA THR A 135 14.64 -1.63 -8.56
C THR A 135 13.71 -0.64 -9.23
N GLU A 136 12.72 -1.09 -9.97
CA GLU A 136 11.87 -0.26 -10.83
C GLU A 136 10.39 -0.56 -10.55
N ALA A 137 9.54 0.47 -10.61
CA ALA A 137 8.11 0.30 -10.38
C ALA A 137 7.23 1.23 -11.22
N ILE A 138 6.00 0.77 -11.46
CA ILE A 138 4.83 1.59 -11.79
C ILE A 138 3.99 1.71 -10.53
N ILE A 139 3.64 2.92 -10.13
CA ILE A 139 2.83 3.16 -8.92
C ILE A 139 1.53 3.86 -9.31
N THR A 140 0.42 3.41 -8.74
CA THR A 140 -0.91 3.94 -9.03
C THR A 140 -1.24 5.15 -8.17
N VAL A 141 -2.09 6.02 -8.69
CA VAL A 141 -2.71 7.15 -7.97
C VAL A 141 -4.16 7.33 -8.41
N PRO A 142 -5.03 7.92 -7.58
CA PRO A 142 -6.37 8.31 -7.97
C PRO A 142 -6.32 9.22 -9.19
N ALA A 143 -7.25 9.07 -10.13
CA ALA A 143 -7.24 9.86 -11.37
C ALA A 143 -7.33 11.36 -11.07
N TYR A 144 -8.09 11.72 -10.02
CA TYR A 144 -8.29 13.10 -9.61
C TYR A 144 -7.19 13.66 -8.69
N PHE A 145 -6.06 12.96 -8.50
CA PHE A 145 -4.90 13.52 -7.80
C PHE A 145 -4.32 14.74 -8.52
N ASN A 146 -4.05 15.79 -7.75
CA ASN A 146 -3.35 16.98 -8.22
C ASN A 146 -1.83 16.74 -8.35
N ASP A 147 -1.10 17.73 -8.86
CA ASP A 147 0.35 17.63 -9.09
C ASP A 147 1.14 17.33 -7.80
N SER A 148 0.81 18.00 -6.68
CA SER A 148 1.46 17.79 -5.38
C SER A 148 1.33 16.36 -4.87
N GLN A 149 0.14 15.77 -5.03
CA GLN A 149 -0.13 14.41 -4.59
C GLN A 149 0.58 13.37 -5.47
N ARG A 150 0.64 13.60 -6.80
CA ARG A 150 1.40 12.76 -7.75
C ARG A 150 2.88 12.80 -7.45
N GLN A 151 3.44 13.99 -7.26
CA GLN A 151 4.86 14.17 -6.97
C GLN A 151 5.23 13.55 -5.61
N ALA A 152 4.41 13.78 -4.57
CA ALA A 152 4.62 13.17 -3.26
C ALA A 152 4.58 11.63 -3.31
N THR A 153 3.69 11.04 -4.12
CA THR A 153 3.63 9.58 -4.32
C THR A 153 4.87 9.06 -5.05
N LYS A 154 5.34 9.79 -6.07
CA LYS A 154 6.60 9.49 -6.77
C LYS A 154 7.81 9.55 -5.82
N ASP A 155 7.84 10.53 -4.93
CA ASP A 155 8.90 10.67 -3.92
C ASP A 155 8.85 9.54 -2.89
N ALA A 156 7.66 9.07 -2.48
CA ALA A 156 7.54 7.88 -1.63
C ALA A 156 8.17 6.64 -2.28
N GLY A 157 7.99 6.45 -3.59
CA GLY A 157 8.66 5.38 -4.34
C GLY A 157 10.18 5.51 -4.33
N ARG A 158 10.70 6.72 -4.54
CA ARG A 158 12.15 7.00 -4.47
C ARG A 158 12.73 6.72 -3.08
N ILE A 159 12.05 7.15 -2.03
CA ILE A 159 12.45 6.90 -0.63
C ILE A 159 12.48 5.40 -0.34
N ALA A 160 11.55 4.62 -0.91
CA ALA A 160 11.52 3.16 -0.82
C ALA A 160 12.59 2.46 -1.68
N GLY A 161 13.45 3.21 -2.38
CA GLY A 161 14.49 2.68 -3.25
C GLY A 161 13.95 2.06 -4.55
N LEU A 162 12.85 2.61 -5.08
CA LEU A 162 12.30 2.27 -6.39
C LEU A 162 12.50 3.44 -7.36
N ASP A 163 13.00 3.12 -8.55
CA ASP A 163 12.95 4.02 -9.70
C ASP A 163 11.54 3.98 -10.30
N VAL A 164 10.75 5.02 -10.00
CA VAL A 164 9.36 5.13 -10.44
C VAL A 164 9.33 5.52 -11.91
N LYS A 165 9.19 4.52 -12.78
CA LYS A 165 9.18 4.71 -14.24
C LYS A 165 7.92 5.42 -14.72
N ARG A 166 6.79 5.18 -14.06
CA ARG A 166 5.52 5.84 -14.37
C ARG A 166 4.61 5.93 -13.14
N ILE A 167 3.93 7.06 -13.01
CA ILE A 167 2.72 7.18 -12.20
C ILE A 167 1.52 6.97 -13.12
N ILE A 168 0.64 6.02 -12.76
CA ILE A 168 -0.55 5.70 -13.57
C ILE A 168 -1.84 5.94 -12.78
N ASN A 169 -2.88 6.43 -13.45
CA ASN A 169 -4.19 6.63 -12.84
C ASN A 169 -4.85 5.27 -12.56
N GLU A 170 -5.48 5.12 -11.40
CA GLU A 170 -6.13 3.88 -10.95
C GLU A 170 -7.21 3.38 -11.93
N PRO A 171 -8.17 4.20 -12.38
CA PRO A 171 -9.14 3.81 -13.41
C PRO A 171 -8.50 3.40 -14.74
N THR A 172 -7.43 4.10 -15.14
CA THR A 172 -6.66 3.80 -16.36
C THR A 172 -5.97 2.44 -16.26
N ALA A 173 -5.36 2.13 -15.11
CA ALA A 173 -4.78 0.83 -14.86
C ALA A 173 -5.86 -0.27 -14.90
N ALA A 174 -7.01 -0.05 -14.27
CA ALA A 174 -8.11 -1.00 -14.33
C ALA A 174 -8.60 -1.26 -15.76
N ALA A 175 -8.72 -0.21 -16.58
CA ALA A 175 -9.08 -0.32 -17.99
C ALA A 175 -8.02 -1.05 -18.82
N LEU A 176 -6.73 -0.84 -18.56
CA LEU A 176 -5.65 -1.59 -19.21
C LEU A 176 -5.72 -3.09 -18.90
N ALA A 177 -5.96 -3.46 -17.64
CA ALA A 177 -6.13 -4.86 -17.26
C ALA A 177 -7.36 -5.48 -17.95
N TYR A 178 -8.48 -4.75 -17.97
CA TYR A 178 -9.70 -5.17 -18.66
C TYR A 178 -9.47 -5.38 -20.16
N GLY A 179 -8.93 -4.38 -20.85
CA GLY A 179 -8.64 -4.44 -22.29
C GLY A 179 -7.64 -5.54 -22.65
N TYR A 180 -6.60 -5.74 -21.83
CA TYR A 180 -5.61 -6.81 -22.01
C TYR A 180 -6.27 -8.21 -21.95
N SER A 181 -7.17 -8.43 -20.97
CA SER A 181 -7.88 -9.70 -20.85
C SER A 181 -8.80 -9.99 -22.06
N ARG A 182 -9.41 -8.95 -22.65
CA ARG A 182 -10.31 -9.07 -23.81
C ARG A 182 -9.61 -9.21 -25.15
N LYS A 183 -8.43 -8.63 -25.32
CA LYS A 183 -7.56 -8.86 -26.49
C LYS A 183 -7.35 -10.35 -26.74
N SER A 184 -7.25 -11.12 -25.66
CA SER A 184 -7.08 -12.57 -25.69
C SER A 184 -8.36 -13.34 -26.08
N ALA A 185 -9.53 -12.67 -26.11
CA ALA A 185 -10.85 -13.31 -26.26
C ALA A 185 -11.63 -12.91 -27.53
N GLU A 186 -11.66 -11.64 -27.97
CA GLU A 186 -12.68 -11.17 -28.95
C GLU A 186 -12.25 -10.11 -29.99
N GLY A 187 -11.06 -10.20 -30.60
CA GLY A 187 -10.84 -9.61 -31.94
C GLY A 187 -11.10 -8.10 -32.18
N GLY A 188 -11.06 -7.24 -31.15
CA GLY A 188 -10.74 -5.81 -31.29
C GLY A 188 -11.81 -4.85 -31.85
N LYS A 189 -13.03 -4.83 -31.32
CA LYS A 189 -13.89 -3.65 -31.46
C LYS A 189 -13.68 -2.70 -30.28
N GLY A 190 -13.56 -1.40 -30.58
CA GLY A 190 -13.53 -0.33 -29.58
C GLY A 190 -14.83 -0.31 -28.78
N GLN A 191 -14.72 -0.01 -27.49
CA GLN A 191 -15.80 -0.03 -26.54
C GLN A 191 -15.72 1.16 -25.60
N GLN A 192 -16.81 1.91 -25.47
CA GLN A 192 -16.92 2.93 -24.44
C GLN A 192 -17.25 2.30 -23.08
N ILE A 193 -16.38 2.51 -22.10
CA ILE A 193 -16.55 2.02 -20.74
C ILE A 193 -16.57 3.17 -19.73
N ALA A 194 -17.24 2.95 -18.60
CA ALA A 194 -17.11 3.75 -17.40
C ALA A 194 -16.42 2.92 -16.32
N VAL A 195 -15.32 3.42 -15.77
CA VAL A 195 -14.67 2.81 -14.60
C VAL A 195 -15.10 3.57 -13.36
N TYR A 196 -15.92 2.94 -12.53
CA TYR A 196 -16.40 3.47 -11.26
C TYR A 196 -15.55 2.88 -10.12
N ASP A 197 -14.61 3.66 -9.61
CA ASP A 197 -13.69 3.25 -8.56
C ASP A 197 -14.06 3.90 -7.23
N LEU A 198 -14.60 3.12 -6.30
CA LEU A 198 -14.90 3.58 -4.94
C LEU A 198 -14.07 2.76 -3.94
N GLY A 199 -12.94 3.33 -3.57
CA GLY A 199 -11.97 2.72 -2.68
C GLY A 199 -12.19 3.05 -1.20
N GLY A 200 -11.11 2.93 -0.43
CA GLY A 200 -11.11 3.20 1.02
C GLY A 200 -11.17 4.67 1.41
N GLY A 201 -10.76 5.59 0.52
CA GLY A 201 -10.78 7.03 0.83
C GLY A 201 -10.86 7.97 -0.37
N THR A 202 -11.00 7.42 -1.58
CA THR A 202 -11.15 8.17 -2.83
C THR A 202 -12.22 7.54 -3.69
N PHE A 203 -12.87 8.39 -4.48
CA PHE A 203 -13.82 8.03 -5.51
C PHE A 203 -13.33 8.61 -6.83
N ASP A 204 -13.18 7.77 -7.86
CA ASP A 204 -12.90 8.20 -9.22
C ASP A 204 -13.94 7.63 -10.18
N ILE A 205 -14.24 8.42 -11.22
CA ILE A 205 -15.00 7.99 -12.39
C ILE A 205 -14.26 8.42 -13.64
N SER A 206 -13.94 7.47 -14.50
CA SER A 206 -13.33 7.74 -15.81
C SER A 206 -14.17 7.14 -16.92
N ILE A 207 -14.36 7.92 -17.99
CA ILE A 207 -14.97 7.46 -19.23
C ILE A 207 -13.83 7.18 -20.20
N LEU A 208 -13.76 5.96 -20.71
CA LEU A 208 -12.68 5.52 -21.59
C LEU A 208 -13.23 4.90 -22.87
N ASP A 209 -12.47 5.04 -23.94
CA ASP A 209 -12.61 4.25 -25.15
C ASP A 209 -11.49 3.19 -25.16
N VAL A 210 -11.89 1.93 -25.12
CA VAL A 210 -10.99 0.78 -25.01
C VAL A 210 -11.14 -0.06 -26.28
N SER A 211 -10.12 -0.04 -27.13
CA SER A 211 -9.98 -0.96 -28.26
C SER A 211 -9.03 -2.10 -27.91
N SER A 212 -8.75 -2.99 -28.87
CA SER A 212 -7.70 -3.99 -28.68
C SER A 212 -6.37 -3.31 -28.35
N ASP A 213 -6.00 -2.28 -29.09
CA ASP A 213 -4.66 -1.70 -29.11
C ASP A 213 -4.55 -0.33 -28.46
N THR A 214 -5.66 0.28 -28.05
CA THR A 214 -5.68 1.63 -27.51
C THR A 214 -6.56 1.70 -26.28
N VAL A 215 -6.08 2.37 -25.23
CA VAL A 215 -6.87 2.82 -24.09
C VAL A 215 -6.80 4.34 -24.07
N GLU A 216 -7.91 4.99 -24.37
CA GLU A 216 -8.02 6.44 -24.39
C GLU A 216 -8.97 6.93 -23.30
N VAL A 217 -8.47 7.72 -22.36
CA VAL A 217 -9.31 8.40 -21.38
C VAL A 217 -9.99 9.58 -22.06
N LYS A 218 -11.33 9.57 -22.13
CA LYS A 218 -12.12 10.66 -22.69
C LYS A 218 -12.38 11.75 -21.65
N SER A 219 -12.65 11.34 -20.42
CA SER A 219 -12.79 12.26 -19.30
C SER A 219 -12.57 11.55 -17.98
N THR A 220 -12.25 12.33 -16.95
CA THR A 220 -12.18 11.85 -15.57
C THR A 220 -12.73 12.87 -14.59
N ASN A 221 -13.31 12.39 -13.50
CA ASN A 221 -13.80 13.19 -12.38
C ASN A 221 -13.74 12.36 -11.10
N GLY A 222 -13.99 12.97 -9.94
CA GLY A 222 -13.94 12.24 -8.69
C GLY A 222 -13.97 13.12 -7.45
N ASP A 223 -13.74 12.48 -6.31
CA ASP A 223 -13.54 13.09 -5.01
C ASP A 223 -12.40 12.36 -4.27
N THR A 224 -11.30 13.07 -4.04
CA THR A 224 -10.09 12.52 -3.40
C THR A 224 -10.20 12.40 -1.87
N HIS A 225 -11.37 12.67 -1.30
CA HIS A 225 -11.66 12.54 0.13
C HIS A 225 -13.06 11.95 0.39
N LEU A 226 -13.51 11.05 -0.49
CA LEU A 226 -14.74 10.27 -0.35
C LEU A 226 -14.44 8.78 -0.57
N GLY A 227 -14.66 7.93 0.44
CA GLY A 227 -14.50 6.48 0.30
C GLY A 227 -14.95 5.71 1.54
N GLY A 228 -14.56 4.44 1.62
CA GLY A 228 -14.99 3.52 2.67
C GLY A 228 -14.74 3.98 4.12
N ASP A 229 -13.72 4.80 4.36
CA ASP A 229 -13.46 5.43 5.66
C ASP A 229 -14.62 6.35 6.10
N ASP A 230 -15.25 7.06 5.17
CA ASP A 230 -16.36 7.99 5.48
C ASP A 230 -17.63 7.21 5.84
N PHE A 231 -17.84 6.05 5.22
CA PHE A 231 -18.89 5.11 5.60
C PHE A 231 -18.65 4.58 7.02
N ASP A 232 -17.41 4.22 7.35
CA ASP A 232 -17.05 3.77 8.70
C ASP A 232 -17.34 4.86 9.73
N GLN A 233 -17.02 6.13 9.43
CA GLN A 233 -17.30 7.26 10.32
C GLN A 233 -18.81 7.43 10.59
N ARG A 234 -19.70 7.18 9.61
CA ARG A 234 -21.16 7.22 9.84
C ARG A 234 -21.60 6.16 10.84
N ILE A 235 -21.02 4.96 10.74
CA ILE A 235 -21.33 3.84 11.65
C ILE A 235 -20.76 4.12 13.04
N ILE A 236 -19.51 4.59 13.14
CA ILE A 236 -18.86 4.96 14.41
C ILE A 236 -19.69 6.03 15.14
N ALA A 237 -20.08 7.11 14.43
CA ALA A 237 -20.90 8.17 15.00
C ALA A 237 -22.26 7.65 15.48
N TRP A 238 -22.90 6.75 14.72
CA TRP A 238 -24.14 6.10 15.14
C TRP A 238 -23.94 5.24 16.40
N ILE A 239 -22.88 4.42 16.45
CA ILE A 239 -22.54 3.58 17.62
C ILE A 239 -22.36 4.44 18.87
N ILE A 240 -21.53 5.48 18.79
CA ILE A 240 -21.25 6.38 19.92
C ILE A 240 -22.55 7.02 20.43
N ASN A 241 -23.39 7.53 19.52
CA ASN A 241 -24.63 8.19 19.87
C ASN A 241 -25.65 7.24 20.51
N GLN A 242 -25.80 6.02 20.00
CA GLN A 242 -26.71 5.03 20.60
C GLN A 242 -26.20 4.54 21.94
N PHE A 243 -24.91 4.20 22.03
CA PHE A 243 -24.32 3.74 23.28
C PHE A 243 -24.42 4.80 24.39
N LYS A 244 -24.23 6.07 24.05
CA LYS A 244 -24.42 7.18 25.00
C LYS A 244 -25.87 7.33 25.45
N LYS A 245 -26.85 7.09 24.58
CA LYS A 245 -28.27 7.11 24.93
C LYS A 245 -28.64 5.94 25.85
N ASP A 246 -28.13 4.76 25.56
CA ASP A 246 -28.53 3.52 26.25
C ASP A 246 -27.78 3.32 27.57
N GLN A 247 -26.49 3.69 27.62
CA GLN A 247 -25.59 3.41 28.75
C GLN A 247 -25.12 4.68 29.47
N GLY A 248 -25.40 5.88 28.94
CA GLY A 248 -24.99 7.15 29.53
C GLY A 248 -23.49 7.48 29.42
N ALA A 249 -22.67 6.59 28.85
CA ALA A 249 -21.23 6.74 28.71
C ALA A 249 -20.83 7.20 27.30
N ASP A 250 -19.87 8.12 27.21
CA ASP A 250 -19.42 8.70 25.95
C ASP A 250 -18.09 8.07 25.49
N LEU A 251 -18.18 7.13 24.54
CA LEU A 251 -17.03 6.40 24.01
C LEU A 251 -16.10 7.28 23.17
N SER A 252 -16.51 8.48 22.75
CA SER A 252 -15.68 9.35 21.91
C SER A 252 -14.45 9.91 22.62
N LYS A 253 -14.37 9.73 23.95
CA LYS A 253 -13.28 10.26 24.79
C LYS A 253 -12.23 9.22 25.13
N ASP A 254 -12.45 7.96 24.77
CA ASP A 254 -11.54 6.85 25.04
C ASP A 254 -10.92 6.34 23.73
N PRO A 255 -9.62 6.63 23.48
CA PRO A 255 -8.93 6.20 22.27
C PRO A 255 -8.95 4.68 22.04
N LEU A 256 -8.91 3.88 23.12
CA LEU A 256 -8.94 2.41 23.00
C LEU A 256 -10.33 1.93 22.56
N SER A 257 -11.38 2.50 23.16
CA SER A 257 -12.77 2.27 22.73
C SER A 257 -12.96 2.66 21.26
N LEU A 258 -12.51 3.85 20.86
CA LEU A 258 -12.66 4.34 19.48
C LEU A 258 -11.99 3.42 18.46
N GLN A 259 -10.78 2.93 18.74
CA GLN A 259 -10.09 2.02 17.83
C GLN A 259 -10.86 0.69 17.68
N ARG A 260 -11.37 0.13 18.79
CA ARG A 260 -12.21 -1.08 18.76
C ARG A 260 -13.51 -0.87 18.00
N ILE A 261 -14.15 0.30 18.17
CA ILE A 261 -15.37 0.66 17.45
C ILE A 261 -15.08 0.83 15.95
N LYS A 262 -13.95 1.42 15.56
CA LYS A 262 -13.56 1.54 14.14
C LYS A 262 -13.46 0.16 13.48
N GLU A 263 -12.74 -0.77 14.09
CA GLU A 263 -12.61 -2.14 13.55
C GLU A 263 -13.97 -2.86 13.49
N ALA A 264 -14.80 -2.69 14.52
CA ALA A 264 -16.14 -3.28 14.56
C ALA A 264 -17.09 -2.67 13.51
N ALA A 265 -16.99 -1.36 13.28
CA ALA A 265 -17.77 -0.63 12.30
C ALA A 265 -17.42 -1.05 10.87
N GLU A 266 -16.12 -1.12 10.54
CA GLU A 266 -15.64 -1.60 9.24
C GLU A 266 -16.11 -3.05 9.00
N LYS A 267 -15.96 -3.91 10.00
CA LYS A 267 -16.42 -5.30 9.93
C LYS A 267 -17.93 -5.39 9.70
N ALA A 268 -18.73 -4.64 10.45
CA ALA A 268 -20.19 -4.61 10.28
C ALA A 268 -20.60 -4.11 8.89
N LYS A 269 -19.94 -3.07 8.36
CA LYS A 269 -20.13 -2.55 6.99
C LYS A 269 -19.90 -3.65 5.95
N ILE A 270 -18.81 -4.40 6.09
CA ILE A 270 -18.44 -5.48 5.17
C ILE A 270 -19.46 -6.62 5.26
N GLU A 271 -19.81 -7.07 6.46
CA GLU A 271 -20.80 -8.15 6.67
C GLU A 271 -22.18 -7.79 6.11
N LEU A 272 -22.63 -6.54 6.28
CA LEU A 272 -23.92 -6.06 5.74
C LEU A 272 -23.96 -5.99 4.21
N SER A 273 -22.82 -6.11 3.54
CA SER A 273 -22.77 -6.22 2.08
C SER A 273 -23.30 -7.56 1.57
N THR A 274 -23.31 -8.60 2.42
CA THR A 274 -23.84 -9.94 2.08
C THR A 274 -25.01 -10.34 2.97
N MET A 275 -25.02 -9.93 4.24
CA MET A 275 -26.05 -10.26 5.22
C MET A 275 -27.09 -9.12 5.36
N PRO A 276 -28.35 -9.43 5.69
CA PRO A 276 -29.37 -8.40 5.94
C PRO A 276 -29.18 -7.69 7.29
N GLU A 277 -28.48 -8.32 8.23
CA GLU A 277 -28.20 -7.81 9.57
C GLU A 277 -26.90 -8.40 10.13
N THR A 278 -26.30 -7.69 11.10
CA THR A 278 -25.14 -8.12 11.87
C THR A 278 -25.26 -7.63 13.33
N GLU A 279 -24.48 -8.22 14.23
CA GLU A 279 -24.34 -7.80 15.62
C GLU A 279 -22.93 -7.23 15.87
N ILE A 280 -22.88 -5.98 16.29
CA ILE A 280 -21.67 -5.33 16.80
C ILE A 280 -21.54 -5.68 18.27
N ASN A 281 -20.58 -6.55 18.58
CA ASN A 281 -20.35 -7.06 19.93
C ASN A 281 -18.92 -6.75 20.39
N GLN A 282 -18.78 -5.81 21.32
CA GLN A 282 -17.51 -5.44 21.96
C GLN A 282 -17.65 -5.55 23.49
N PRO A 283 -17.28 -6.70 24.08
CA PRO A 283 -17.27 -6.89 25.52
C PRO A 283 -16.26 -5.96 26.20
N PHE A 284 -16.56 -5.49 27.42
CA PHE A 284 -15.66 -4.64 28.20
C PHE A 284 -15.17 -3.44 27.38
N ILE A 285 -16.09 -2.76 26.69
CA ILE A 285 -15.73 -1.63 25.83
C ILE A 285 -15.22 -0.47 26.67
N THR A 286 -15.87 -0.20 27.81
CA THR A 286 -15.50 0.83 28.77
C THR A 286 -15.99 0.48 30.17
N VAL A 287 -15.79 1.36 31.14
CA VAL A 287 -16.36 1.26 32.50
C VAL A 287 -17.28 2.45 32.78
N ASP A 288 -18.33 2.23 33.55
CA ASP A 288 -19.17 3.32 34.04
C ASP A 288 -18.50 4.09 35.22
N PRO A 289 -19.04 5.23 35.65
CA PRO A 289 -18.47 6.00 36.78
C PRO A 289 -18.37 5.23 38.10
N THR A 290 -19.09 4.11 38.25
CA THR A 290 -19.04 3.24 39.44
C THR A 290 -17.99 2.13 39.32
N GLY A 291 -17.28 2.06 38.19
CA GLY A 291 -16.25 1.07 37.89
C GLY A 291 -16.79 -0.25 37.34
N ARG A 292 -18.09 -0.33 37.02
CA ARG A 292 -18.69 -1.54 36.44
C ARG A 292 -18.38 -1.58 34.93
N PRO A 293 -17.96 -2.74 34.40
CA PRO A 293 -17.70 -2.88 32.98
C PRO A 293 -18.98 -2.74 32.17
N LEU A 294 -18.90 -1.98 31.09
CA LEU A 294 -19.95 -1.85 30.09
C LEU A 294 -19.57 -2.64 28.83
N HIS A 295 -20.59 -3.19 28.17
CA HIS A 295 -20.46 -3.97 26.95
C HIS A 295 -21.24 -3.28 25.85
N LEU A 296 -20.66 -3.20 24.66
CA LEU A 296 -21.36 -2.74 23.46
C LEU A 296 -21.94 -3.97 22.75
N VAL A 297 -23.26 -4.10 22.76
CA VAL A 297 -23.97 -5.12 21.99
C VAL A 297 -25.08 -4.40 21.22
N MET A 298 -24.93 -4.29 19.91
CA MET A 298 -25.89 -3.58 19.06
C MET A 298 -26.15 -4.36 17.78
N LYS A 299 -27.43 -4.53 17.46
CA LYS A 299 -27.84 -5.07 16.17
C LYS A 299 -27.90 -3.95 15.13
N MET A 300 -27.33 -4.18 13.96
CA MET A 300 -27.37 -3.27 12.82
C MET A 300 -27.95 -3.98 11.61
N THR A 301 -28.92 -3.36 10.94
CA THR A 301 -29.50 -3.87 9.70
C THR A 301 -28.88 -3.18 8.49
N ARG A 302 -28.92 -3.83 7.32
CA ARG A 302 -28.50 -3.21 6.05
C ARG A 302 -29.28 -1.93 5.78
N ALA A 303 -30.60 -1.94 6.02
CA ALA A 303 -31.45 -0.76 5.87
C ALA A 303 -30.95 0.41 6.73
N LYS A 304 -30.46 0.14 7.95
CA LYS A 304 -29.88 1.19 8.79
C LYS A 304 -28.56 1.73 8.24
N LEU A 305 -27.69 0.87 7.71
CA LEU A 305 -26.46 1.31 7.04
C LEU A 305 -26.78 2.20 5.84
N GLU A 306 -27.73 1.77 5.00
CA GLU A 306 -28.19 2.53 3.83
C GLU A 306 -28.79 3.88 4.21
N GLU A 307 -29.54 3.97 5.30
CA GLU A 307 -30.04 5.23 5.86
C GLU A 307 -28.89 6.18 6.28
N LEU A 308 -27.85 5.65 6.92
CA LEU A 308 -26.74 6.44 7.47
C LEU A 308 -25.75 6.96 6.41
N ALA A 309 -25.61 6.23 5.30
CA ALA A 309 -24.59 6.48 4.27
C ALA A 309 -25.18 6.76 2.87
N GLY A 310 -26.51 6.84 2.74
CA GLY A 310 -27.16 7.04 1.44
C GLY A 310 -26.78 8.35 0.76
N ASP A 311 -26.49 9.40 1.53
CA ASP A 311 -26.01 10.68 0.98
C ASP A 311 -24.58 10.58 0.42
N LEU A 312 -23.71 9.75 1.01
CA LEU A 312 -22.37 9.50 0.48
C LEU A 312 -22.42 8.77 -0.86
N VAL A 313 -23.32 7.80 -1.00
CA VAL A 313 -23.55 7.10 -2.29
C VAL A 313 -24.17 8.05 -3.31
N ALA A 314 -25.12 8.91 -2.91
CA ALA A 314 -25.70 9.88 -3.81
C ALA A 314 -24.69 10.92 -4.32
N ALA A 315 -23.70 11.28 -3.47
CA ALA A 315 -22.66 12.24 -3.82
C ALA A 315 -21.77 11.78 -4.99
N THR A 316 -21.61 10.47 -5.21
CA THR A 316 -20.79 9.93 -6.31
C THR A 316 -21.41 10.18 -7.69
N ILE A 317 -22.74 10.39 -7.78
CA ILE A 317 -23.44 10.56 -9.06
C ILE A 317 -23.15 11.92 -9.70
N ALA A 318 -22.84 12.96 -8.91
CA ALA A 318 -22.52 14.27 -9.47
C ALA A 318 -21.23 14.26 -10.31
N PRO A 319 -20.10 13.71 -9.83
CA PRO A 319 -18.91 13.47 -10.66
C PRO A 319 -19.19 12.59 -11.88
N VAL A 320 -20.03 11.56 -11.76
CA VAL A 320 -20.37 10.68 -12.90
C VAL A 320 -21.06 11.45 -14.02
N LYS A 321 -22.04 12.31 -13.68
CA LYS A 321 -22.71 13.19 -14.65
C LYS A 321 -21.73 14.17 -15.29
N ALA A 322 -20.79 14.71 -14.50
CA ALA A 322 -19.78 15.62 -15.00
C ALA A 322 -18.84 14.93 -15.99
N ALA A 323 -18.36 13.72 -15.67
CA ALA A 323 -17.49 12.93 -16.55
C ALA A 323 -18.18 12.60 -17.89
N LEU A 324 -19.44 12.14 -17.86
CA LEU A 324 -20.21 11.88 -19.10
C LEU A 324 -20.35 13.14 -19.97
N LYS A 325 -20.68 14.27 -19.34
CA LYS A 325 -20.80 15.56 -20.03
C LYS A 325 -19.48 15.98 -20.67
N ASP A 326 -18.37 15.87 -19.94
CA ASP A 326 -17.05 16.26 -20.42
C ASP A 326 -16.55 15.36 -21.56
N ALA A 327 -16.90 14.07 -21.52
CA ALA A 327 -16.62 13.13 -22.61
C ALA A 327 -17.54 13.35 -23.83
N GLY A 328 -18.61 14.13 -23.70
CA GLY A 328 -19.58 14.35 -24.77
C GLY A 328 -20.41 13.12 -25.12
N VAL A 329 -20.64 12.22 -24.14
CA VAL A 329 -21.35 10.95 -24.33
C VAL A 329 -22.60 10.89 -23.46
N GLU A 330 -23.59 10.12 -23.92
CA GLU A 330 -24.80 9.83 -23.16
C GLU A 330 -24.68 8.48 -22.42
N ILE A 331 -25.53 8.27 -21.41
CA ILE A 331 -25.58 7.01 -20.64
C ILE A 331 -25.74 5.78 -21.57
N LYS A 332 -26.49 5.91 -22.66
CA LYS A 332 -26.76 4.82 -23.61
C LYS A 332 -25.51 4.41 -24.42
N ASP A 333 -24.53 5.30 -24.53
CA ASP A 333 -23.30 5.07 -25.29
C ASP A 333 -22.29 4.27 -24.46
N ILE A 334 -22.46 4.21 -23.13
CA ILE A 334 -21.65 3.41 -22.24
C ILE A 334 -22.01 1.93 -22.38
N GLU A 335 -21.06 1.15 -22.88
CA GLU A 335 -21.24 -0.28 -23.12
C GLU A 335 -20.99 -1.11 -21.87
N GLU A 336 -20.00 -0.74 -21.05
CA GLU A 336 -19.66 -1.45 -19.81
C GLU A 336 -19.41 -0.49 -18.65
N VAL A 337 -19.79 -0.90 -17.45
CA VAL A 337 -19.50 -0.16 -16.21
C VAL A 337 -18.65 -1.05 -15.31
N LEU A 338 -17.35 -0.83 -15.26
CA LEU A 338 -16.43 -1.60 -14.44
C LEU A 338 -16.46 -1.09 -13.00
N MET A 339 -16.68 -1.99 -12.04
CA MET A 339 -16.68 -1.66 -10.61
C MET A 339 -15.30 -1.97 -10.01
N VAL A 340 -14.64 -0.96 -9.46
CA VAL A 340 -13.30 -1.06 -8.87
C VAL A 340 -13.32 -0.55 -7.43
N GLY A 341 -12.48 -1.10 -6.56
CA GLY A 341 -12.41 -0.71 -5.17
C GLY A 341 -13.44 -1.43 -4.28
N GLY A 342 -13.00 -1.85 -3.10
CA GLY A 342 -13.79 -2.72 -2.21
C GLY A 342 -15.12 -2.12 -1.74
N MET A 343 -15.28 -0.79 -1.74
CA MET A 343 -16.53 -0.17 -1.30
C MET A 343 -17.67 -0.28 -2.33
N THR A 344 -17.35 -0.62 -3.58
CA THR A 344 -18.35 -0.96 -4.61
C THR A 344 -19.11 -2.25 -4.32
N ARG A 345 -18.63 -3.08 -3.38
CA ARG A 345 -19.32 -4.32 -2.96
C ARG A 345 -20.62 -4.06 -2.19
N MET A 346 -20.85 -2.82 -1.72
CA MET A 346 -22.08 -2.45 -1.02
C MET A 346 -23.30 -2.52 -1.96
N PRO A 347 -24.38 -3.25 -1.60
CA PRO A 347 -25.56 -3.40 -2.46
C PRO A 347 -26.21 -2.08 -2.90
N LEU A 348 -26.24 -1.06 -2.03
CA LEU A 348 -26.76 0.26 -2.38
C LEU A 348 -25.94 0.96 -3.47
N VAL A 349 -24.60 0.79 -3.46
CA VAL A 349 -23.73 1.35 -4.50
C VAL A 349 -24.02 0.69 -5.84
N LEU A 350 -24.05 -0.65 -5.88
CA LEU A 350 -24.39 -1.42 -7.08
C LEU A 350 -25.76 -1.04 -7.63
N LYS A 351 -26.76 -0.95 -6.76
CA LYS A 351 -28.12 -0.55 -7.12
C LYS A 351 -28.13 0.86 -7.72
N THR A 352 -27.47 1.82 -7.08
CA THR A 352 -27.42 3.21 -7.52
C THR A 352 -26.75 3.35 -8.89
N VAL A 353 -25.62 2.66 -9.10
CA VAL A 353 -24.91 2.63 -10.39
C VAL A 353 -25.77 1.98 -11.47
N LYS A 354 -26.41 0.83 -11.15
CA LYS A 354 -27.31 0.15 -12.08
C LYS A 354 -28.50 1.01 -12.49
N GLU A 355 -29.14 1.69 -11.54
CA GLU A 355 -30.28 2.58 -11.81
C GLU A 355 -29.85 3.80 -12.64
N PHE A 356 -28.67 4.35 -12.37
CA PHE A 356 -28.13 5.49 -13.10
C PHE A 356 -27.78 5.13 -14.54
N PHE A 357 -26.97 4.08 -14.76
CA PHE A 357 -26.53 3.65 -16.09
C PHE A 357 -27.57 2.82 -16.84
N LYS A 358 -28.64 2.38 -16.16
CA LYS A 358 -29.67 1.47 -16.69
C LYS A 358 -29.08 0.17 -17.25
N LYS A 359 -27.99 -0.29 -16.65
CA LYS A 359 -27.20 -1.46 -17.07
C LYS A 359 -26.66 -2.20 -15.86
N GLU A 360 -26.50 -3.52 -15.96
CA GLU A 360 -25.80 -4.29 -14.94
C GLU A 360 -24.31 -3.88 -14.91
N PRO A 361 -23.76 -3.52 -13.74
CA PRO A 361 -22.33 -3.32 -13.63
C PRO A 361 -21.55 -4.60 -13.92
N ASN A 362 -20.41 -4.44 -14.57
CA ASN A 362 -19.50 -5.52 -14.87
C ASN A 362 -18.66 -5.85 -13.62
N LEU A 363 -18.84 -7.08 -13.13
CA LEU A 363 -18.15 -7.61 -11.96
C LEU A 363 -17.15 -8.72 -12.31
N THR A 364 -16.76 -8.84 -13.59
CA THR A 364 -15.81 -9.88 -14.03
C THR A 364 -14.36 -9.53 -13.67
N VAL A 365 -14.08 -8.25 -13.42
CA VAL A 365 -12.80 -7.79 -12.89
C VAL A 365 -12.77 -7.98 -11.38
N ASN A 366 -11.61 -8.37 -10.83
CA ASN A 366 -11.44 -8.39 -9.38
C ASN A 366 -11.20 -6.96 -8.87
N PRO A 367 -12.14 -6.37 -8.10
CA PRO A 367 -12.07 -4.95 -7.71
C PRO A 367 -10.90 -4.63 -6.77
N ASP A 368 -10.26 -5.64 -6.16
CA ASP A 368 -9.13 -5.47 -5.24
C ASP A 368 -7.76 -5.65 -5.90
N GLU A 369 -7.72 -6.17 -7.14
CA GLU A 369 -6.47 -6.57 -7.81
C GLU A 369 -6.28 -5.94 -9.19
N VAL A 370 -7.38 -5.57 -9.86
CA VAL A 370 -7.38 -5.12 -11.26
C VAL A 370 -6.47 -3.92 -11.50
N VAL A 371 -6.35 -3.03 -10.51
CA VAL A 371 -5.48 -1.84 -10.57
C VAL A 371 -4.00 -2.25 -10.58
N ALA A 372 -3.58 -3.13 -9.67
CA ALA A 372 -2.19 -3.62 -9.65
C ALA A 372 -1.85 -4.43 -10.91
N VAL A 373 -2.79 -5.26 -11.38
CA VAL A 373 -2.68 -5.97 -12.67
C VAL A 373 -2.47 -4.98 -13.82
N GLY A 374 -3.23 -3.90 -13.85
CA GLY A 374 -3.09 -2.83 -14.84
C GLY A 374 -1.73 -2.13 -14.81
N ALA A 375 -1.24 -1.84 -13.60
CA ALA A 375 0.10 -1.28 -13.41
C ALA A 375 1.19 -2.25 -13.91
N ALA A 376 1.02 -3.56 -13.74
CA ALA A 376 1.91 -4.57 -14.31
C ALA A 376 1.83 -4.65 -15.84
N VAL A 377 0.63 -4.51 -16.43
CA VAL A 377 0.47 -4.40 -17.90
C VAL A 377 1.26 -3.19 -18.42
N GLN A 378 1.16 -2.04 -17.75
CA GLN A 378 1.93 -0.85 -18.09
C GLN A 378 3.45 -1.07 -17.97
N ALA A 379 3.91 -1.80 -16.96
CA ALA A 379 5.30 -2.24 -16.86
C ALA A 379 5.71 -3.07 -18.09
N GLY A 380 4.89 -4.05 -18.48
CA GLY A 380 5.12 -4.87 -19.67
C GLY A 380 5.20 -4.05 -20.97
N VAL A 381 4.40 -2.99 -21.09
CA VAL A 381 4.46 -2.07 -22.24
C VAL A 381 5.81 -1.34 -22.28
N LEU A 382 6.30 -0.84 -21.14
CA LEU A 382 7.59 -0.16 -21.06
C LEU A 382 8.79 -1.10 -21.32
N GLN A 383 8.67 -2.38 -20.92
CA GLN A 383 9.71 -3.39 -21.16
C GLN A 383 9.67 -3.96 -22.58
N GLY A 384 8.58 -3.74 -23.32
CA GLY A 384 8.36 -4.31 -24.65
C GLY A 384 7.82 -5.75 -24.64
N ASP A 385 7.52 -6.30 -23.47
CA ASP A 385 6.91 -7.62 -23.28
C ASP A 385 5.43 -7.63 -23.67
N VAL A 386 4.74 -6.50 -23.50
CA VAL A 386 3.37 -6.27 -23.96
C VAL A 386 3.43 -5.35 -25.19
N LYS A 387 3.08 -5.89 -26.35
CA LYS A 387 3.10 -5.17 -27.62
C LYS A 387 1.72 -4.59 -27.96
N ASP A 388 1.75 -3.56 -28.80
CA ASP A 388 0.58 -3.00 -29.47
C ASP A 388 -0.49 -2.48 -28.50
N VAL A 389 -0.10 -1.91 -27.35
CA VAL A 389 -1.00 -1.20 -26.43
C VAL A 389 -0.53 0.26 -26.32
N LEU A 390 -1.34 1.18 -26.84
CA LEU A 390 -1.17 2.62 -26.72
C LEU A 390 -2.06 3.13 -25.59
N LEU A 391 -1.48 3.86 -24.65
CA LEU A 391 -2.21 4.54 -23.60
C LEU A 391 -2.24 6.05 -23.87
N LEU A 392 -3.45 6.61 -23.94
CA LEU A 392 -3.70 8.05 -24.04
C LEU A 392 -4.47 8.49 -22.79
N ASP A 393 -3.77 9.07 -21.83
CA ASP A 393 -4.36 9.58 -20.58
C ASP A 393 -4.62 11.10 -20.69
N VAL A 394 -5.26 11.70 -19.68
CA VAL A 394 -5.60 13.13 -19.66
C VAL A 394 -5.20 13.81 -18.34
N THR A 395 -5.08 15.14 -18.35
CA THR A 395 -5.01 15.92 -17.11
C THR A 395 -6.41 16.11 -16.50
N PRO A 396 -6.64 15.82 -15.20
CA PRO A 396 -7.99 15.87 -14.61
C PRO A 396 -8.51 17.29 -14.34
N LEU A 397 -7.62 18.28 -14.30
CA LEU A 397 -7.92 19.64 -13.87
C LEU A 397 -7.29 20.66 -14.83
N THR A 398 -8.00 21.77 -14.99
CA THR A 398 -7.56 22.90 -15.80
C THR A 398 -6.35 23.58 -15.17
N LEU A 399 -5.33 23.85 -15.97
CA LEU A 399 -4.09 24.53 -15.60
C LEU A 399 -4.05 25.92 -16.23
N GLY A 400 -3.67 26.91 -15.43
CA GLY A 400 -3.65 28.30 -15.87
C GLY A 400 -2.81 29.20 -14.98
N ILE A 401 -2.93 30.51 -15.21
CA ILE A 401 -2.25 31.54 -14.44
C ILE A 401 -3.19 32.61 -13.92
N GLU A 402 -2.81 33.25 -12.82
CA GLU A 402 -3.45 34.49 -12.36
C GLU A 402 -3.09 35.64 -13.29
N THR A 403 -4.11 36.40 -13.68
CA THR A 403 -3.99 37.60 -14.52
C THR A 403 -4.58 38.82 -13.82
N LEU A 404 -4.43 40.00 -14.43
CA LEU A 404 -4.92 41.26 -13.86
C LEU A 404 -6.38 41.15 -13.41
N GLY A 405 -6.66 41.58 -12.18
CA GLY A 405 -8.00 41.47 -11.57
C GLY A 405 -8.23 40.20 -10.77
N GLY A 406 -7.19 39.36 -10.56
CA GLY A 406 -7.30 38.14 -9.78
C GLY A 406 -8.05 37.01 -10.50
N VAL A 407 -8.07 37.06 -11.84
CA VAL A 407 -8.80 36.12 -12.70
C VAL A 407 -7.90 34.95 -13.09
N MET A 408 -8.45 33.74 -13.04
CA MET A 408 -7.81 32.53 -13.56
C MET A 408 -7.93 32.49 -15.07
N THR A 409 -6.80 32.55 -15.79
CA THR A 409 -6.76 32.38 -17.25
C THR A 409 -6.29 30.96 -17.57
N PRO A 410 -7.14 30.09 -18.17
CA PRO A 410 -6.77 28.72 -18.52
C PRO A 410 -5.79 28.69 -19.71
N LEU A 411 -4.81 27.78 -19.65
CA LEU A 411 -3.89 27.48 -20.75
C LEU A 411 -4.08 26.04 -21.27
N ILE A 412 -4.27 25.09 -20.34
CA ILE A 412 -4.56 23.69 -20.65
C ILE A 412 -5.84 23.32 -19.90
N GLU A 413 -6.92 23.12 -20.64
CA GLU A 413 -8.21 22.71 -20.09
C GLU A 413 -8.14 21.29 -19.53
N ARG A 414 -8.95 20.99 -18.52
CA ARG A 414 -9.15 19.61 -18.03
C ARG A 414 -9.54 18.67 -19.16
N ASN A 415 -9.23 17.38 -18.98
CA ASN A 415 -9.42 16.31 -19.95
C ASN A 415 -8.60 16.47 -21.25
N THR A 416 -7.64 17.40 -21.31
CA THR A 416 -6.66 17.44 -22.41
C THR A 416 -5.75 16.21 -22.32
N THR A 417 -5.59 15.48 -23.43
CA THR A 417 -4.69 14.33 -23.56
C THR A 417 -3.25 14.70 -23.21
N ILE A 418 -2.56 13.84 -22.46
CA ILE A 418 -1.16 14.01 -22.05
C ILE A 418 -0.27 12.91 -22.66
N PRO A 419 1.00 13.21 -22.99
CA PRO A 419 1.70 14.50 -22.78
C PRO A 419 1.23 15.60 -23.73
N THR A 420 1.31 16.86 -23.30
CA THR A 420 0.87 18.02 -24.10
C THR A 420 1.64 19.29 -23.75
N SER A 421 1.70 20.25 -24.67
CA SER A 421 2.29 21.57 -24.43
C SER A 421 1.44 22.68 -25.02
N LYS A 422 1.40 23.81 -24.32
CA LYS A 422 0.73 25.05 -24.75
C LYS A 422 1.61 26.25 -24.40
N SER A 423 1.60 27.26 -25.26
CA SER A 423 2.21 28.56 -24.95
C SER A 423 1.23 29.69 -25.23
N GLN A 424 1.33 30.74 -24.42
CA GLN A 424 0.55 31.95 -24.59
C GLN A 424 1.40 33.17 -24.22
N VAL A 425 1.24 34.25 -25.00
CA VAL A 425 1.94 35.51 -24.75
C VAL A 425 1.08 36.41 -23.87
N PHE A 426 1.67 36.83 -22.76
CA PHE A 426 1.14 37.81 -21.82
C PHE A 426 1.99 39.09 -21.86
N SER A 427 1.54 40.13 -21.16
CA SER A 427 2.25 41.40 -21.09
C SER A 427 2.20 42.02 -19.68
N THR A 428 2.94 43.10 -19.47
CA THR A 428 2.95 43.83 -18.20
C THR A 428 1.63 44.55 -17.93
N ALA A 429 1.26 44.60 -16.66
CA ALA A 429 0.02 45.23 -16.19
C ALA A 429 0.19 46.73 -15.88
N ALA A 430 1.43 47.21 -15.71
CA ALA A 430 1.75 48.60 -15.38
C ALA A 430 2.87 49.18 -16.25
N ASP A 431 2.86 50.50 -16.42
CA ASP A 431 3.91 51.23 -17.14
C ASP A 431 5.24 51.14 -16.39
N GLY A 432 6.32 50.88 -17.13
CA GLY A 432 7.66 50.77 -16.58
C GLY A 432 7.91 49.54 -15.71
N GLN A 433 6.99 48.56 -15.72
CA GLN A 433 7.13 47.30 -14.98
C GLN A 433 8.32 46.49 -15.52
N THR A 434 9.32 46.23 -14.67
CA THR A 434 10.57 45.53 -15.03
C THR A 434 10.62 44.06 -14.59
N SER A 435 9.56 43.57 -13.97
CA SER A 435 9.39 42.15 -13.61
C SER A 435 7.92 41.72 -13.67
N VAL A 436 7.67 40.45 -13.97
CA VAL A 436 6.31 39.86 -13.99
C VAL A 436 6.31 38.65 -13.07
N GLU A 437 5.37 38.62 -12.12
CA GLU A 437 5.08 37.43 -11.31
C GLU A 437 4.15 36.51 -12.10
N ILE A 438 4.56 35.26 -12.26
CA ILE A 438 3.75 34.19 -12.84
C ILE A 438 3.24 33.32 -11.69
N HIS A 439 1.95 33.42 -11.42
CA HIS A 439 1.27 32.59 -10.42
C HIS A 439 0.49 31.49 -11.13
N VAL A 440 0.94 30.25 -10.97
CA VAL A 440 0.40 29.06 -11.63
C VAL A 440 -0.65 28.40 -10.71
N LEU A 441 -1.81 28.08 -11.28
CA LEU A 441 -2.93 27.49 -10.55
C LEU A 441 -3.52 26.28 -11.27
N GLN A 442 -4.25 25.49 -10.49
CA GLN A 442 -5.03 24.34 -10.96
C GLN A 442 -6.46 24.39 -10.39
N GLY A 443 -7.46 24.25 -11.26
CA GLY A 443 -8.87 24.21 -10.90
C GLY A 443 -9.79 24.91 -11.89
N GLU A 444 -11.10 24.78 -11.65
CA GLU A 444 -12.17 25.18 -12.59
C GLU A 444 -12.85 26.51 -12.21
N ARG A 445 -12.38 27.20 -11.17
CA ARG A 445 -13.02 28.42 -10.66
C ARG A 445 -12.54 29.64 -11.47
N PRO A 446 -13.41 30.63 -11.75
CA PRO A 446 -13.02 31.78 -12.56
C PRO A 446 -12.06 32.74 -11.84
N MET A 447 -12.08 32.78 -10.51
CA MET A 447 -11.20 33.62 -9.71
C MET A 447 -9.97 32.81 -9.25
N ALA A 448 -8.79 33.40 -9.33
CA ALA A 448 -7.53 32.75 -8.96
C ALA A 448 -7.52 32.30 -7.48
N GLY A 449 -8.05 33.13 -6.57
CA GLY A 449 -8.09 32.84 -5.13
C GLY A 449 -8.95 31.62 -4.73
N ASP A 450 -9.81 31.13 -5.63
CA ASP A 450 -10.67 29.97 -5.41
C ASP A 450 -10.06 28.67 -5.96
N ASN A 451 -8.89 28.73 -6.59
CA ASN A 451 -8.20 27.58 -7.18
C ASN A 451 -6.95 27.21 -6.37
N LYS A 452 -6.41 26.01 -6.63
CA LYS A 452 -5.19 25.56 -5.96
C LYS A 452 -3.99 26.25 -6.59
N THR A 453 -3.27 27.04 -5.80
CA THR A 453 -1.93 27.51 -6.16
C THR A 453 -0.97 26.33 -6.28
N LEU A 454 -0.30 26.22 -7.43
CA LEU A 454 0.77 25.25 -7.65
C LEU A 454 2.16 25.86 -7.43
N GLY A 455 2.34 27.15 -7.76
CA GLY A 455 3.61 27.83 -7.59
C GLY A 455 3.60 29.28 -8.06
N ARG A 456 4.62 30.04 -7.65
CA ARG A 456 4.86 31.42 -8.08
C ARG A 456 6.33 31.61 -8.42
N PHE A 457 6.61 32.34 -9.49
CA PHE A 457 7.97 32.73 -9.83
C PHE A 457 7.99 34.06 -10.55
N ILE A 458 9.09 34.80 -10.40
CA ILE A 458 9.24 36.14 -10.96
C ILE A 458 10.18 36.06 -12.16
N LEU A 459 9.70 36.51 -13.32
CA LEU A 459 10.54 36.83 -14.46
C LEU A 459 11.02 38.28 -14.31
N ASP A 460 12.31 38.46 -14.08
CA ASP A 460 12.91 39.78 -13.83
C ASP A 460 13.67 40.32 -15.05
N GLY A 461 14.03 41.60 -14.96
CA GLY A 461 14.90 42.25 -15.95
C GLY A 461 14.25 42.49 -17.31
N ILE A 462 12.93 42.68 -17.30
CA ILE A 462 12.15 43.18 -18.44
C ILE A 462 12.48 44.67 -18.63
N PRO A 463 12.77 45.14 -19.86
CA PRO A 463 13.02 46.54 -20.13
C PRO A 463 11.82 47.42 -19.77
N SER A 464 12.08 48.62 -19.22
CA SER A 464 11.04 49.60 -18.94
C SER A 464 10.34 50.02 -20.23
N ALA A 465 9.03 49.75 -20.32
CA ALA A 465 8.18 50.04 -21.46
C ALA A 465 6.75 50.36 -21.00
N PRO A 466 5.92 51.01 -21.84
CA PRO A 466 4.48 51.16 -21.56
C PRO A 466 3.81 49.80 -21.32
N ARG A 467 2.78 49.78 -20.48
CA ARG A 467 1.97 48.57 -20.22
C ARG A 467 1.48 47.96 -21.53
N GLY A 468 1.43 46.63 -21.60
CA GLY A 468 0.98 45.94 -22.81
C GLY A 468 2.04 45.81 -23.92
N MET A 469 3.21 46.44 -23.80
CA MET A 469 4.28 46.35 -24.80
C MET A 469 5.23 45.15 -24.61
N PRO A 470 5.72 44.83 -23.40
CA PRO A 470 6.56 43.64 -23.19
C PRO A 470 5.83 42.36 -23.59
N GLN A 471 6.53 41.41 -24.21
CA GLN A 471 5.94 40.13 -24.63
C GLN A 471 6.53 39.00 -23.80
N VAL A 472 5.80 38.57 -22.77
CA VAL A 472 6.19 37.46 -21.91
C VAL A 472 5.47 36.20 -22.37
N GLU A 473 6.19 35.31 -23.03
CA GLU A 473 5.65 34.02 -23.46
C GLU A 473 5.74 33.00 -22.33
N VAL A 474 4.60 32.48 -21.90
CA VAL A 474 4.50 31.46 -20.86
C VAL A 474 4.17 30.12 -21.53
N PHE A 475 4.99 29.11 -21.26
CA PHE A 475 4.92 27.76 -21.78
C PHE A 475 4.53 26.81 -20.65
N PHE A 476 3.50 26.01 -20.88
CA PHE A 476 3.07 24.91 -20.02
C PHE A 476 3.34 23.61 -20.76
N ASP A 477 4.02 22.67 -20.12
CA ASP A 477 4.33 21.34 -20.64
C ASP A 477 3.95 20.31 -19.59
N ILE A 478 3.09 19.36 -19.95
CA ILE A 478 2.68 18.26 -19.06
C ILE A 478 3.27 16.98 -19.62
N ASP A 479 4.05 16.29 -18.80
CA ASP A 479 4.67 15.02 -19.19
C ASP A 479 3.69 13.84 -19.13
N ALA A 480 4.16 12.66 -19.50
CA ALA A 480 3.32 11.46 -19.51
C ALA A 480 2.95 10.94 -18.10
N ASN A 481 3.51 11.50 -17.01
CA ASN A 481 3.13 11.24 -15.62
C ASN A 481 2.07 12.24 -15.11
N GLY A 482 1.71 13.24 -15.93
CA GLY A 482 0.85 14.35 -15.54
C GLY A 482 1.57 15.42 -14.73
N ILE A 483 2.91 15.52 -14.80
CA ILE A 483 3.71 16.51 -14.06
C ILE A 483 3.90 17.77 -14.91
N LEU A 484 3.65 18.93 -14.31
CA LEU A 484 3.69 20.24 -14.99
C LEU A 484 5.09 20.89 -14.96
N ASN A 485 5.57 21.31 -16.14
CA ASN A 485 6.71 22.20 -16.33
C ASN A 485 6.23 23.55 -16.84
N VAL A 486 6.59 24.64 -16.15
CA VAL A 486 6.25 25.99 -16.58
C VAL A 486 7.51 26.80 -16.87
N LYS A 487 7.54 27.45 -18.03
CA LYS A 487 8.62 28.34 -18.44
C LYS A 487 8.05 29.67 -18.88
N ALA A 488 8.61 30.79 -18.42
CA ALA A 488 8.33 32.11 -18.94
C ALA A 488 9.56 32.68 -19.63
N LYS A 489 9.38 33.31 -20.79
CA LYS A 489 10.44 33.94 -21.58
C LYS A 489 9.99 35.31 -22.06
N ASP A 490 10.79 36.33 -21.79
CA ASP A 490 10.63 37.61 -22.48
C ASP A 490 11.17 37.51 -23.91
N LYS A 491 10.33 37.77 -24.90
CA LYS A 491 10.70 37.64 -26.31
C LYS A 491 11.70 38.71 -26.76
N ALA A 492 11.75 39.87 -26.09
CA ALA A 492 12.66 40.95 -26.44
C ALA A 492 14.09 40.67 -25.97
N THR A 493 14.27 40.30 -24.70
CA THR A 493 15.60 40.04 -24.12
C THR A 493 16.06 38.59 -24.23
N SER A 494 15.17 37.67 -24.60
CA SER A 494 15.37 36.22 -24.48
C SER A 494 15.69 35.73 -23.08
N LYS A 495 15.56 36.57 -22.04
CA LYS A 495 15.64 36.12 -20.65
C LYS A 495 14.51 35.15 -20.38
N GLU A 496 14.85 34.06 -19.72
CA GLU A 496 13.91 33.03 -19.33
C GLU A 496 14.03 32.74 -17.84
N GLN A 497 12.88 32.47 -17.24
CA GLN A 497 12.78 31.85 -15.94
C GLN A 497 11.89 30.63 -16.11
N LYS A 498 12.33 29.50 -15.55
CA LYS A 498 11.55 28.27 -15.58
C LYS A 498 11.40 27.74 -14.18
N ILE A 499 10.23 27.20 -13.92
CA ILE A 499 9.95 26.39 -12.77
C ILE A 499 9.44 25.06 -13.31
N THR A 500 10.17 23.99 -13.01
CA THR A 500 9.49 22.70 -12.99
C THR A 500 8.56 22.80 -11.79
N ILE A 501 7.25 22.84 -12.02
CA ILE A 501 6.26 22.70 -10.96
C ILE A 501 6.31 21.22 -10.59
N THR A 502 7.39 20.81 -9.93
CA THR A 502 7.28 19.77 -8.92
C THR A 502 6.61 20.52 -7.80
N ALA A 503 5.28 20.53 -7.75
CA ALA A 503 4.58 21.21 -6.67
C ALA A 503 5.25 20.77 -5.37
N SER A 504 5.69 21.75 -4.57
CA SER A 504 6.48 21.52 -3.37
C SER A 504 5.91 20.31 -2.66
N SER A 505 6.54 19.14 -2.77
CA SER A 505 6.06 17.92 -2.12
C SER A 505 6.24 18.02 -0.61
N GLY A 506 6.43 19.24 -0.09
CA GLY A 506 7.11 19.56 1.14
C GLY A 506 8.60 19.21 1.12
N LEU A 507 9.15 18.56 0.08
CA LEU A 507 10.48 17.96 0.10
C LEU A 507 11.40 18.44 -1.04
N SER A 508 12.60 18.87 -0.69
CA SER A 508 13.69 19.12 -1.63
C SER A 508 14.34 17.80 -2.10
N LYS A 509 15.14 17.84 -3.16
CA LYS A 509 15.92 16.67 -3.61
C LYS A 509 16.87 16.19 -2.52
N GLU A 510 17.49 17.12 -1.78
CA GLU A 510 18.37 16.81 -0.66
C GLU A 510 17.61 16.13 0.49
N GLU A 511 16.37 16.57 0.77
CA GLU A 511 15.50 15.92 1.75
C GLU A 511 15.09 14.52 1.31
N VAL A 512 14.72 14.32 0.04
CA VAL A 512 14.41 12.99 -0.50
C VAL A 512 15.61 12.05 -0.42
N GLU A 513 16.81 12.50 -0.80
CA GLU A 513 18.03 11.69 -0.69
C GLU A 513 18.40 11.39 0.76
N LYS A 514 18.18 12.34 1.69
CA LYS A 514 18.35 12.11 3.13
C LYS A 514 17.36 11.05 3.63
N MET A 515 16.09 11.18 3.29
CA MET A 515 15.04 10.24 3.68
C MET A 515 15.27 8.86 3.10
N LYS A 516 15.75 8.76 1.85
CA LYS A 516 16.14 7.50 1.24
C LYS A 516 17.27 6.81 2.03
N LYS A 517 18.31 7.55 2.42
CA LYS A 517 19.38 7.00 3.27
C LYS A 517 18.87 6.57 4.64
N GLU A 518 17.97 7.35 5.25
CA GLU A 518 17.33 6.97 6.51
C GLU A 518 16.46 5.71 6.36
N ALA A 519 15.74 5.57 5.25
CA ALA A 519 14.96 4.38 4.92
C ALA A 519 15.85 3.14 4.73
N GLU A 520 16.99 3.29 4.05
CA GLU A 520 18.02 2.24 3.90
C GLU A 520 18.61 1.82 5.25
N LEU A 521 18.94 2.77 6.13
CA LEU A 521 19.41 2.48 7.49
C LEU A 521 18.36 1.71 8.30
N HIS A 522 17.09 2.13 8.25
CA HIS A 522 16.01 1.44 8.94
C HIS A 522 15.75 0.04 8.37
N ALA A 523 15.95 -0.18 7.06
CA ALA A 523 15.85 -1.51 6.47
C ALA A 523 16.94 -2.46 7.01
N GLU A 524 18.17 -1.97 7.20
CA GLU A 524 19.25 -2.74 7.85
C GLU A 524 18.96 -3.00 9.33
N GLU A 525 18.42 -2.01 10.07
CA GLU A 525 17.98 -2.20 11.46
C GLU A 525 16.88 -3.28 11.59
N ASP A 526 15.89 -3.25 10.71
CA ASP A 526 14.79 -4.23 10.69
C ASP A 526 15.31 -5.63 10.32
N LYS A 527 16.22 -5.73 9.34
CA LYS A 527 16.88 -6.99 8.98
C LYS A 527 17.66 -7.57 10.16
N LYS A 528 18.42 -6.73 10.86
CA LYS A 528 19.16 -7.15 12.05
C LYS A 528 18.23 -7.64 13.16
N LYS A 529 17.12 -6.95 13.42
CA LYS A 529 16.10 -7.40 14.40
C LYS A 529 15.48 -8.74 14.00
N LYS A 530 15.23 -8.96 12.70
CA LYS A 530 14.77 -10.25 12.19
C LYS A 530 15.78 -11.36 12.44
N GLU A 531 17.05 -11.15 12.09
CA GLU A 531 18.13 -12.12 12.34
C GLU A 531 18.23 -12.47 13.83
N GLN A 532 18.13 -11.47 14.70
CA GLN A 532 18.09 -11.64 16.15
C GLN A 532 16.92 -12.51 16.63
N ALA A 533 15.72 -12.31 16.08
CA ALA A 533 14.56 -13.15 16.38
C ALA A 533 14.74 -14.59 15.88
N GLU A 534 15.32 -14.78 14.70
CA GLU A 534 15.63 -16.11 14.14
C GLU A 534 16.63 -16.88 14.99
N ILE A 535 17.71 -16.22 15.45
CA ILE A 535 18.71 -16.83 16.34
C ILE A 535 18.05 -17.33 17.65
N LYS A 536 17.10 -16.58 18.20
CA LYS A 536 16.35 -17.01 19.40
C LYS A 536 15.48 -18.22 19.12
N ASN A 537 14.72 -18.21 18.03
CA ASN A 537 13.89 -19.34 17.65
C ASN A 537 14.74 -20.61 17.40
N GLN A 538 15.91 -20.46 16.79
CA GLN A 538 16.87 -21.55 16.62
C GLN A 538 17.40 -22.05 17.97
N ALA A 539 17.77 -21.14 18.88
CA ALA A 539 18.21 -21.49 20.23
C ALA A 539 17.12 -22.29 20.98
N GLU A 540 15.87 -21.84 20.94
CA GLU A 540 14.73 -22.53 21.55
C GLU A 540 14.51 -23.93 20.92
N ALA A 541 14.62 -24.05 19.60
CA ALA A 541 14.50 -25.34 18.92
C ALA A 541 15.62 -26.32 19.32
N VAL A 542 16.86 -25.85 19.43
CA VAL A 542 18.01 -26.66 19.86
C VAL A 542 17.85 -27.09 21.33
N VAL A 543 17.42 -26.17 22.21
CA VAL A 543 17.08 -26.50 23.61
C VAL A 543 16.03 -27.61 23.65
N PHE A 544 14.93 -27.46 22.92
CA PHE A 544 13.85 -28.43 22.89
C PHE A 544 14.32 -29.81 22.40
N GLN A 545 15.14 -29.86 21.35
CA GLN A 545 15.70 -31.11 20.84
C GLN A 545 16.61 -31.79 21.87
N ALA A 546 17.45 -31.03 22.56
CA ALA A 546 18.33 -31.55 23.60
C ALA A 546 17.53 -32.07 24.82
N GLU A 547 16.48 -31.35 25.25
CA GLU A 547 15.58 -31.81 26.32
C GLU A 547 14.81 -33.07 25.94
N LYS A 548 14.35 -33.15 24.69
CA LYS A 548 13.71 -34.37 24.15
C LYS A 548 14.68 -35.54 24.16
N MET A 549 15.91 -35.34 23.72
CA MET A 549 16.97 -36.36 23.75
C MET A 549 17.24 -36.84 25.18
N LEU A 550 17.33 -35.94 26.16
CA LEU A 550 17.50 -36.30 27.58
C LEU A 550 16.34 -37.15 28.10
N LYS A 551 15.11 -36.85 27.68
CA LYS A 551 13.90 -37.57 28.08
C LYS A 551 13.82 -38.96 27.44
N GLU A 552 14.12 -39.08 26.16
CA GLU A 552 14.04 -40.34 25.39
C GLU A 552 15.20 -41.29 25.70
N ALA A 553 16.39 -40.75 25.99
CA ALA A 553 17.56 -41.53 26.36
C ALA A 553 17.41 -42.15 27.76
N GLY A 554 16.72 -41.49 28.70
CA GLY A 554 16.44 -42.02 30.04
C GLY A 554 17.71 -42.47 30.78
N ASP A 555 17.81 -43.77 31.07
CA ASP A 555 18.97 -44.39 31.74
C ASP A 555 20.05 -44.91 30.76
N LYS A 556 19.81 -44.80 29.45
CA LYS A 556 20.75 -45.28 28.40
C LYS A 556 21.88 -44.29 28.13
N ILE A 557 21.74 -43.05 28.59
CA ILE A 557 22.80 -42.03 28.54
C ILE A 557 23.70 -42.17 29.76
N LYS A 558 25.03 -42.02 29.56
CA LYS A 558 25.96 -42.07 30.69
C LYS A 558 25.67 -40.90 31.65
N PRO A 559 25.77 -41.10 32.98
CA PRO A 559 25.49 -40.03 33.95
C PRO A 559 26.34 -38.77 33.75
N GLU A 560 27.58 -38.93 33.26
CA GLU A 560 28.50 -37.82 32.94
C GLU A 560 28.00 -37.02 31.73
N ASP A 561 27.66 -37.71 30.63
CA ASP A 561 27.10 -37.12 29.41
C ASP A 561 25.74 -36.43 29.67
N LYS A 562 24.91 -37.01 30.54
CA LYS A 562 23.63 -36.43 30.96
C LYS A 562 23.82 -35.09 31.67
N LYS A 563 24.73 -35.03 32.64
CA LYS A 563 25.05 -33.79 33.37
C LYS A 563 25.66 -32.74 32.46
N GLU A 564 26.53 -33.14 31.53
CA GLU A 564 27.14 -32.23 30.54
C GLU A 564 26.06 -31.59 29.65
N LEU A 565 25.12 -32.40 29.14
CA LEU A 565 24.03 -31.93 28.28
C LEU A 565 23.03 -31.04 29.02
N GLU A 566 22.63 -31.41 30.25
CA GLU A 566 21.75 -30.59 31.11
C GLU A 566 22.38 -29.21 31.42
N ALA A 567 23.69 -29.18 31.71
CA ALA A 567 24.40 -27.93 31.96
C ALA A 567 24.41 -27.02 30.72
N LYS A 568 24.65 -27.58 29.52
CA LYS A 568 24.64 -26.83 28.26
C LYS A 568 23.26 -26.31 27.87
N VAL A 569 22.20 -27.07 28.15
CA VAL A 569 20.81 -26.61 28.00
C VAL A 569 20.54 -25.40 28.89
N GLU A 570 20.90 -25.46 30.16
CA GLU A 570 20.70 -24.36 31.10
C GLU A 570 21.55 -23.12 30.76
N GLU A 571 22.78 -23.31 30.29
CA GLU A 571 23.62 -22.21 29.77
C GLU A 571 22.93 -21.49 28.60
N LEU A 572 22.47 -22.24 27.58
CA LEU A 572 21.80 -21.65 26.43
C LEU A 572 20.49 -20.95 26.80
N LYS A 573 19.69 -21.52 27.70
CA LYS A 573 18.46 -20.88 28.21
C LYS A 573 18.76 -19.57 28.91
N LYS A 574 19.79 -19.52 29.77
CA LYS A 574 20.17 -18.30 30.51
C LYS A 574 20.60 -17.18 29.57
N VAL A 575 21.47 -17.47 28.60
CA VAL A 575 21.92 -16.46 27.64
C VAL A 575 20.78 -16.03 26.71
N SER A 576 19.91 -16.96 26.29
CA SER A 576 18.73 -16.64 25.47
C SER A 576 17.72 -15.76 26.21
N ALA A 577 17.58 -15.92 27.53
CA ALA A 577 16.75 -15.07 28.38
C ALA A 577 17.36 -13.67 28.59
N GLN A 578 18.70 -13.56 28.61
CA GLN A 578 19.43 -12.28 28.69
C GLN A 578 19.39 -11.48 27.39
N GLY A 579 19.21 -12.14 26.24
CA GLY A 579 19.01 -11.48 24.93
C GLY A 579 17.70 -10.69 24.80
N GLY A 580 16.88 -10.59 25.85
CA GLY A 580 15.62 -9.84 25.91
C GLY A 580 14.48 -10.52 25.15
N SER A 581 13.48 -11.06 25.86
CA SER A 581 12.24 -11.52 25.23
C SER A 581 11.41 -10.31 24.73
N PRO A 582 10.71 -10.39 23.57
CA PRO A 582 9.78 -9.35 23.12
C PRO A 582 8.48 -9.24 23.96
N ALA A 583 8.41 -9.85 25.16
CA ALA A 583 7.25 -9.79 26.03
C ALA A 583 7.58 -9.21 27.42
N ARG A 584 6.84 -8.14 27.76
CA ARG A 584 6.66 -7.49 29.08
C ARG A 584 7.83 -6.65 29.61
N GLY A 585 7.78 -5.38 29.25
CA GLY A 585 7.89 -4.26 30.20
C GLY A 585 9.27 -4.01 30.81
N GLY A 586 10.09 -3.22 30.11
CA GLY A 586 11.27 -2.59 30.69
C GLY A 586 11.84 -1.56 29.73
N HIS A 587 11.93 -0.30 30.18
CA HIS A 587 12.65 0.77 29.49
C HIS A 587 14.15 0.55 29.64
N ASP A 588 14.83 0.25 28.55
CA ASP A 588 16.26 0.41 28.40
C ASP A 588 16.54 0.71 26.92
N ALA A 589 17.12 1.87 26.68
CA ALA A 589 17.51 2.38 25.37
C ALA A 589 19.03 2.28 25.19
N SER A 590 19.60 1.08 25.31
CA SER A 590 21.02 0.78 25.00
C SER A 590 21.17 -0.19 23.83
N GLY A 591 20.48 0.08 22.72
CA GLY A 591 20.81 -0.54 21.44
C GLY A 591 22.16 -0.02 20.93
N GLY A 592 23.22 -0.85 20.90
CA GLY A 592 24.43 -0.48 20.17
C GLY A 592 25.69 -1.34 20.28
N LYS A 593 25.97 -2.05 21.38
CA LYS A 593 27.15 -2.95 21.48
C LYS A 593 26.92 -4.20 22.33
N ASP A 594 26.19 -4.08 23.43
CA ASP A 594 25.96 -5.22 24.33
C ASP A 594 24.96 -6.23 23.74
N SER A 595 24.01 -5.77 22.92
CA SER A 595 23.06 -6.65 22.24
C SER A 595 23.74 -7.61 21.25
N ASP A 596 24.70 -7.15 20.44
CA ASP A 596 25.36 -7.99 19.43
C ASP A 596 26.23 -9.06 20.08
N ALA A 597 26.95 -8.70 21.13
CA ALA A 597 27.75 -9.64 21.92
C ALA A 597 26.89 -10.77 22.51
N ILE A 598 25.67 -10.46 22.98
CA ILE A 598 24.74 -11.47 23.48
C ILE A 598 24.28 -12.42 22.37
N PHE A 599 23.95 -11.92 21.17
CA PHE A 599 23.52 -12.79 20.07
C PHE A 599 24.66 -13.68 19.53
N ASP A 600 25.89 -13.18 19.53
CA ASP A 600 27.07 -14.00 19.21
C ASP A 600 27.32 -15.07 20.30
N GLU A 601 27.08 -14.74 21.57
CA GLU A 601 27.13 -15.71 22.66
C GLU A 601 26.04 -16.78 22.54
N ILE A 602 24.80 -16.41 22.16
CA ILE A 602 23.72 -17.36 21.88
C ILE A 602 24.14 -18.34 20.77
N LYS A 603 24.68 -17.84 19.65
CA LYS A 603 25.17 -18.70 18.55
C LYS A 603 26.25 -19.67 19.04
N LYS A 604 27.24 -19.17 19.78
CA LYS A 604 28.32 -20.00 20.34
C LYS A 604 27.77 -21.10 21.27
N LYS A 605 26.84 -20.75 22.17
CA LYS A 605 26.21 -21.71 23.09
C LYS A 605 25.32 -22.72 22.37
N MET A 606 24.69 -22.32 21.27
CA MET A 606 23.92 -23.20 20.40
C MET A 606 24.83 -24.22 19.71
N GLU A 607 25.99 -23.80 19.20
CA GLU A 607 27.01 -24.69 18.63
C GLU A 607 27.57 -25.66 19.67
N GLU A 608 27.92 -25.16 20.86
CA GLU A 608 28.40 -25.99 21.98
C GLU A 608 27.38 -27.07 22.36
N LEU A 609 26.10 -26.70 22.54
CA LEU A 609 25.04 -27.64 22.87
C LEU A 609 24.81 -28.66 21.75
N SER A 610 24.79 -28.21 20.50
CA SER A 610 24.60 -29.08 19.34
C SER A 610 25.74 -30.10 19.21
N ALA A 611 27.00 -29.67 19.42
CA ALA A 611 28.16 -30.55 19.40
C ALA A 611 28.11 -31.60 20.53
N THR A 612 27.74 -31.20 21.74
CA THR A 612 27.53 -32.14 22.86
C THR A 612 26.41 -33.13 22.55
N ALA A 613 25.27 -32.67 22.06
CA ALA A 613 24.15 -33.55 21.66
C ALA A 613 24.55 -34.55 20.56
N GLN A 614 25.30 -34.11 19.54
CA GLN A 614 25.81 -34.99 18.48
C GLN A 614 26.79 -36.05 18.99
N LYS A 615 27.75 -35.66 19.85
CA LYS A 615 28.72 -36.58 20.46
C LYS A 615 28.01 -37.67 21.26
N ILE A 616 27.02 -37.28 22.07
CA ILE A 616 26.23 -38.21 22.88
C ILE A 616 25.38 -39.11 21.98
N GLY A 617 24.75 -38.56 20.94
CA GLY A 617 23.96 -39.32 19.97
C GLY A 617 24.80 -40.38 19.24
N ALA A 618 26.02 -40.03 18.83
CA ALA A 618 26.96 -40.98 18.21
C ALA A 618 27.37 -42.10 19.18
N ALA A 619 27.65 -41.77 20.44
CA ALA A 619 27.98 -42.77 21.48
C ALA A 619 26.80 -43.70 21.78
N MET A 620 25.57 -43.17 21.78
CA MET A 620 24.35 -43.95 21.94
C MET A 620 24.08 -44.87 20.74
N TYR A 621 24.36 -44.41 19.52
CA TYR A 621 24.20 -45.22 18.31
C TYR A 621 25.23 -46.36 18.24
N GLN A 622 26.50 -46.09 18.59
CA GLN A 622 27.56 -47.10 18.66
C GLN A 622 27.30 -48.15 19.74
N SER A 623 26.73 -47.75 20.89
CA SER A 623 26.34 -48.69 21.95
C SER A 623 25.09 -49.52 21.59
N ALA A 624 24.21 -49.00 20.73
CA ALA A 624 23.09 -49.77 20.16
C ALA A 624 23.54 -50.78 19.09
N GLN A 625 24.56 -50.45 18.27
CA GLN A 625 25.12 -51.36 17.26
C GLN A 625 26.05 -52.45 17.82
N GLY A 626 26.65 -52.24 18.99
CA GLY A 626 27.45 -53.25 19.71
C GLY A 626 26.64 -54.37 20.38
N GLY A 627 25.30 -54.33 20.29
CA GLY A 627 24.38 -55.26 20.97
C GLY A 627 23.87 -56.45 20.16
N GLN A 628 24.27 -56.61 18.88
CA GLN A 628 23.91 -57.80 18.08
C GLN A 628 25.16 -58.54 17.60
N GLY A 629 25.63 -59.50 18.40
CA GLY A 629 26.66 -60.44 18.02
C GLY A 629 26.78 -61.58 19.02
N GLY A 630 26.04 -62.68 18.79
CA GLY A 630 26.27 -63.94 19.51
C GLY A 630 25.13 -64.96 19.50
N ALA A 631 24.99 -65.73 18.42
CA ALA A 631 24.79 -67.19 18.43
C ALA A 631 24.51 -67.74 17.01
N GLN A 632 25.40 -68.61 16.52
CA GLN A 632 25.29 -69.39 15.27
C GLN A 632 24.83 -70.84 15.60
N PRO A 633 24.64 -71.77 14.63
CA PRO A 633 23.34 -72.28 14.21
C PRO A 633 23.11 -73.78 14.52
N GLY A 634 21.84 -74.17 14.70
CA GLY A 634 21.40 -75.57 14.81
C GLY A 634 20.77 -76.07 13.51
N SER A 635 21.31 -77.18 13.00
CA SER A 635 21.01 -77.92 11.77
C SER A 635 19.60 -78.53 11.64
N GLY A 636 19.07 -78.61 10.41
CA GLY A 636 18.03 -79.58 10.05
C GLY A 636 17.38 -79.38 8.67
N GLN A 637 17.98 -79.95 7.61
CA GLN A 637 17.33 -80.34 6.33
C GLN A 637 17.36 -81.90 6.28
N PRO A 638 16.69 -82.63 5.36
CA PRO A 638 15.93 -82.20 4.18
C PRO A 638 14.64 -83.00 3.82
N GLY A 639 13.87 -82.53 2.82
CA GLY A 639 12.83 -83.37 2.18
C GLY A 639 11.81 -82.71 1.24
N ASN A 640 12.28 -82.19 0.11
CA ASN A 640 11.73 -82.12 -1.26
C ASN A 640 10.20 -82.02 -1.59
N ASP A 641 9.93 -81.05 -2.49
CA ASP A 641 9.19 -81.11 -3.78
C ASP A 641 7.75 -80.58 -3.96
N GLY A 642 7.60 -79.73 -5.00
CA GLY A 642 6.37 -79.62 -5.82
C GLY A 642 5.61 -78.28 -5.95
N GLY A 643 5.94 -77.45 -6.95
CA GLY A 643 4.90 -76.88 -7.86
C GLY A 643 4.55 -75.36 -7.89
N LYS A 644 5.22 -74.61 -8.79
CA LYS A 644 4.77 -73.56 -9.77
C LYS A 644 3.72 -72.44 -9.48
N LYS A 645 4.09 -71.23 -9.99
CA LYS A 645 3.32 -70.05 -10.52
C LYS A 645 2.68 -69.09 -9.49
N ASP A 646 2.63 -67.74 -9.63
CA ASP A 646 2.89 -66.77 -10.71
C ASP A 646 2.99 -65.32 -10.11
N LYS A 647 3.72 -64.42 -10.81
CA LYS A 647 3.70 -62.92 -10.87
C LYS A 647 3.96 -62.07 -9.59
N LYS A 648 5.13 -61.42 -9.44
CA LYS A 648 5.74 -60.20 -10.06
C LYS A 648 5.33 -58.85 -9.43
N ASP A 649 6.25 -58.35 -8.60
CA ASP A 649 6.49 -56.97 -8.17
C ASP A 649 6.97 -56.07 -9.32
N GLU A 650 6.65 -54.77 -9.24
CA GLU A 650 7.47 -53.70 -9.82
C GLU A 650 7.52 -52.50 -8.85
N GLY A 651 8.74 -52.16 -8.42
CA GLY A 651 9.07 -50.88 -7.78
C GLY A 651 9.55 -49.85 -8.83
N PRO A 652 9.61 -48.55 -8.49
CA PRO A 652 9.95 -47.50 -9.43
C PRO A 652 11.47 -47.29 -9.59
N ILE A 653 11.86 -47.02 -10.84
CA ILE A 653 13.23 -46.73 -11.30
C ILE A 653 13.32 -45.23 -11.64
N GLU A 654 14.41 -44.58 -11.20
CA GLU A 654 14.83 -43.23 -11.59
C GLU A 654 15.39 -43.21 -13.03
N GLY A 655 15.17 -42.10 -13.74
CA GLY A 655 15.80 -41.83 -15.04
C GLY A 655 15.93 -40.35 -15.34
N GLU A 656 17.19 -39.89 -15.45
CA GLU A 656 17.62 -38.60 -15.99
C GLU A 656 17.12 -38.35 -17.43
N PHE A 657 16.97 -37.08 -17.82
CA PHE A 657 16.80 -36.70 -19.24
C PHE A 657 17.68 -35.50 -19.62
N THR A 658 18.35 -35.64 -20.76
CA THR A 658 19.36 -34.73 -21.35
C THR A 658 18.81 -34.01 -22.59
N GLU A 659 19.37 -32.83 -22.86
CA GLU A 659 19.08 -31.95 -24.02
C GLU A 659 19.41 -32.54 -25.41
N LYS A 660 18.63 -32.09 -26.42
CA LYS A 660 19.04 -31.54 -27.75
C LYS A 660 17.80 -31.52 -28.67
N LYS A 661 17.56 -30.59 -29.60
CA LYS A 661 18.45 -29.70 -30.37
C LYS A 661 17.62 -28.57 -30.97
#